data_AF-A0A3L6NZV4-F1
#
_entry.id   AF-A0A3L6NZV4-F1
#
_cell.length_a   1.000
_cell.length_b   1.000
_cell.length_c   1.000
_cell.angle_alpha   90.00
_cell.angle_beta   90.00
_cell.angle_gamma   90.00
#
_symmetry.space_group_name_H-M   'P 1'
#
loop_
_entity.id
_entity.type
_entity.pdbx_description
1 polymer ?
#
loop_
_entity_poly.entity_id
_entity_poly.type
_entity_poly.pdbx_seq_one_letter_code
_entity_poly.pdbx_strand_id
1 'polypeptide(L)'
;MTTRRHVHFNSKAKSWTSPEPACAEAIDRFHQSLPNYEPTPLVSLDSLAKEIGVGAVHVKDETNRFGLPAFKILGASWGAFRSITEKFGLPLDSDIDTVREAAKSHQLTLYAATEGNHGRAVARMSAIFDISAEIHVPASMHPSTVKLIESEGAKVVISKGRYEDAMLEAESASKHEKGIMVQDHAFGDYQTVPQWIVDGYGTMMREVDKQLGSTKADLVIAPVGVGSFAQAAVSHFKRQGTSTSTLTVEPDTAACLWKSLEKGEFTEIPTTGTIMAGLNCGAPSTIAWDLLKNGVDASLTVSDYEAHQSVLYLQSQGINAGPCGASTLAALRRLTWDDKKALGLNEKSTVVIFCTERNRDYDVPHGVSGTDPVALTQTLVKINSASPDLGSVPGPGETTIARYVAAWLEHRDLETHWVEYTKGRPSVVGVVRGSGGGKSVMFNGHLDTVTIMGYDDDPLSGKIVDGRLYGRGSADMKGGVAAGMIALANTKKLGLRGDVIFTGVADEESLSKGTEDILRAGWRADAAVVSESTNLEINHAHKGYCHVEIKVYGLAAHGSRADLGIDAIANAGHFLVEFGKYVQKLQEGPGDETLGTGTAHASVISGGEEASSYPAQCTIIAERRTIPGETNEVVQKEFDDMIASVAKEVTDFKAEAKIFFSRPPQFTAEDHPFTKLVSGVVGTVTGKDAVIAGAPFWTDCALLAEKGIVPLLWGPKGEGFHGKEEFVHIKSIEQVAEGLTNIAAEFLEFMVLTLEQVVRIDEQTFADTEPNVYIIFPVLFFHPPFLLELLFLFFTRARQVIINLWLSSSAPFPPNNNSPSTTLPVHLTTTSLKIAPSMLPGKLVVALQRYKEDTNSVAAWLASTAKHYGYKSQAAGPNAKDAQQKTSGRLKGKALKEAKSQPNGTKNGTGQKYIVGLNDYVPMAEDIARHRKPTIPVPMSFVSTINRVIDRRSSFRA
;
A
#
# COMPACT_ATOMS: atom_id res chain seq x y z
N MET A 1 15.98 7.44 2.13
CA MET A 1 14.76 8.02 1.50
C MET A 1 13.51 7.49 2.17
N THR A 2 12.51 8.36 2.34
CA THR A 2 11.32 8.20 3.19
C THR A 2 10.39 7.07 2.72
N THR A 3 9.80 6.34 3.67
CA THR A 3 8.80 5.27 3.47
C THR A 3 7.38 5.82 3.24
N ARG A 4 7.28 7.11 2.93
CA ARG A 4 6.04 7.86 2.72
C ARG A 4 6.29 9.04 1.77
N ARG A 5 5.23 9.55 1.17
CA ARG A 5 5.22 10.80 0.39
C ARG A 5 5.84 11.93 1.21
N HIS A 6 6.68 12.76 0.61
CA HIS A 6 7.37 13.84 1.31
C HIS A 6 6.46 15.07 1.52
N VAL A 7 6.90 16.06 2.31
CA VAL A 7 6.21 17.34 2.47
C VAL A 7 6.67 18.29 1.36
N HIS A 8 5.75 18.86 0.60
CA HIS A 8 6.05 19.89 -0.38
C HIS A 8 6.31 21.20 0.36
N PHE A 9 7.39 21.91 0.04
CA PHE A 9 7.69 23.24 0.58
C PHE A 9 7.82 24.26 -0.54
N ASN A 10 7.17 25.41 -0.37
CA ASN A 10 7.21 26.52 -1.31
C ASN A 10 7.86 27.75 -0.66
N SER A 11 9.16 27.92 -0.91
CA SER A 11 9.92 29.05 -0.35
C SER A 11 9.44 30.43 -0.82
N LYS A 12 8.76 30.50 -1.98
CA LYS A 12 8.24 31.76 -2.53
C LYS A 12 6.97 32.26 -1.82
N ALA A 13 6.22 31.34 -1.20
CA ALA A 13 4.97 31.68 -0.50
C ALA A 13 5.17 32.57 0.72
N LYS A 14 6.37 32.57 1.32
CA LYS A 14 6.68 33.40 2.48
C LYS A 14 6.67 34.90 2.18
N SER A 15 7.07 35.28 0.97
CA SER A 15 7.07 36.68 0.50
C SER A 15 5.82 37.07 -0.30
N TRP A 16 4.97 36.09 -0.64
CA TRP A 16 3.77 36.32 -1.40
C TRP A 16 2.64 36.83 -0.50
N THR A 17 1.88 37.80 -0.99
CA THR A 17 0.70 38.32 -0.31
C THR A 17 -0.54 38.17 -1.18
N SER A 18 -1.64 37.75 -0.56
CA SER A 18 -2.94 37.67 -1.22
C SER A 18 -3.49 39.07 -1.52
N PRO A 19 -4.22 39.24 -2.64
CA PRO A 19 -5.12 40.37 -2.82
C PRO A 19 -6.10 40.48 -1.63
N GLU A 20 -6.45 41.71 -1.26
CA GLU A 20 -7.42 41.98 -0.21
C GLU A 20 -8.83 41.49 -0.62
N PRO A 21 -9.55 40.75 0.25
CA PRO A 21 -10.91 40.33 -0.03
C PRO A 21 -11.86 41.53 -0.11
N ALA A 22 -12.80 41.50 -1.05
CA ALA A 22 -13.85 42.51 -1.13
C ALA A 22 -14.86 42.34 0.03
N CYS A 23 -15.33 43.46 0.59
CA CYS A 23 -16.55 43.51 1.42
C CYS A 23 -16.57 42.69 2.73
N ALA A 24 -15.43 42.48 3.43
CA ALA A 24 -15.37 41.67 4.66
C ALA A 24 -16.39 42.09 5.74
N GLU A 25 -16.61 43.39 5.95
CA GLU A 25 -17.59 43.89 6.93
C GLU A 25 -19.04 43.57 6.56
N ALA A 26 -19.37 43.57 5.27
CA ALA A 26 -20.71 43.24 4.79
C ALA A 26 -21.03 41.75 5.03
N ILE A 27 -20.03 40.88 4.82
CA ILE A 27 -20.15 39.44 5.06
C ILE A 27 -20.40 39.15 6.54
N ASP A 28 -19.59 39.75 7.43
CA ASP A 28 -19.76 39.58 8.89
C ASP A 28 -21.15 40.04 9.34
N ARG A 29 -21.61 41.21 8.85
CA ARG A 29 -22.94 41.75 9.16
C ARG A 29 -24.06 40.81 8.66
N PHE A 30 -23.89 40.27 7.46
CA PHE A 30 -24.83 39.31 6.88
C PHE A 30 -24.90 38.01 7.71
N HIS A 31 -23.76 37.40 8.06
CA HIS A 31 -23.80 36.18 8.87
C HIS A 31 -24.40 36.42 10.26
N GLN A 32 -24.11 37.58 10.87
CA GLN A 32 -24.69 37.97 12.16
C GLN A 32 -26.20 38.20 12.11
N SER A 33 -26.78 38.49 10.94
CA SER A 33 -28.22 38.65 10.77
C SER A 33 -28.96 37.33 10.54
N LEU A 34 -28.25 36.23 10.25
CA LEU A 34 -28.85 34.93 10.06
C LEU A 34 -29.31 34.30 11.39
N PRO A 35 -30.40 33.52 11.40
CA PRO A 35 -30.87 32.83 12.60
C PRO A 35 -29.82 31.88 13.17
N ASN A 36 -29.67 31.87 14.50
CA ASN A 36 -28.74 31.01 15.24
C ASN A 36 -27.25 31.25 14.90
N TYR A 37 -26.89 32.46 14.48
CA TYR A 37 -25.48 32.84 14.40
C TYR A 37 -24.86 32.97 15.79
N GLU A 38 -23.80 32.21 16.01
CA GLU A 38 -22.83 32.44 17.08
C GLU A 38 -21.42 32.11 16.52
N PRO A 39 -20.36 32.86 16.91
CA PRO A 39 -18.99 32.44 16.62
C PRO A 39 -18.71 31.07 17.22
N THR A 40 -18.27 30.11 16.42
CA THR A 40 -17.95 28.77 16.93
C THR A 40 -16.75 28.81 17.88
N PRO A 41 -16.63 27.86 18.81
CA PRO A 41 -15.51 27.83 19.74
C PRO A 41 -14.13 27.74 19.06
N LEU A 42 -13.16 28.46 19.62
CA LEU A 42 -11.73 28.24 19.38
C LEU A 42 -11.16 27.55 20.62
N VAL A 43 -11.02 26.23 20.55
CA VAL A 43 -10.68 25.38 21.70
C VAL A 43 -9.16 25.24 21.82
N SER A 44 -8.60 25.49 23.01
CA SER A 44 -7.16 25.26 23.28
C SER A 44 -6.89 23.78 23.51
N LEU A 45 -5.81 23.26 22.91
CA LEU A 45 -5.32 21.89 23.08
C LEU A 45 -3.94 21.89 23.76
N ASP A 46 -3.90 22.25 25.04
CA ASP A 46 -2.65 22.45 25.79
C ASP A 46 -1.76 21.19 25.86
N SER A 47 -2.37 20.01 25.96
CA SER A 47 -1.63 18.73 25.94
C SER A 47 -0.95 18.49 24.60
N LEU A 48 -1.62 18.82 23.51
CA LEU A 48 -1.08 18.69 22.16
C LEU A 48 0.03 19.72 21.92
N ALA A 49 -0.12 20.96 22.38
CA ALA A 49 0.93 21.97 22.27
C ALA A 49 2.24 21.50 22.90
N LYS A 50 2.16 20.86 24.07
CA LYS A 50 3.31 20.22 24.75
C LYS A 50 3.86 19.02 23.97
N GLU A 51 3.00 18.16 23.44
CA GLU A 51 3.39 17.01 22.59
C GLU A 51 4.17 17.47 21.35
N ILE A 52 3.67 18.52 20.68
CA ILE A 52 4.22 19.04 19.43
C ILE A 52 5.45 19.93 19.68
N GLY A 53 5.58 20.53 20.87
CA GLY A 53 6.68 21.43 21.23
C GLY A 53 6.48 22.87 20.76
N VAL A 54 5.24 23.37 20.78
CA VAL A 54 4.87 24.75 20.41
C VAL A 54 4.17 25.46 21.57
N GLY A 55 4.01 26.78 21.47
CA GLY A 55 3.44 27.60 22.56
C GLY A 55 1.96 27.36 22.77
N ALA A 56 1.19 27.24 21.69
CA ALA A 56 -0.24 26.96 21.73
C ALA A 56 -0.71 26.22 20.47
N VAL A 57 -1.72 25.37 20.64
CA VAL A 57 -2.47 24.76 19.54
C VAL A 57 -3.95 25.00 19.78
N HIS A 58 -4.63 25.60 18.82
CA HIS A 58 -6.07 25.86 18.86
C HIS A 58 -6.81 25.10 17.76
N VAL A 59 -7.98 24.57 18.09
CA VAL A 59 -8.92 23.99 17.13
C VAL A 59 -10.10 24.93 16.94
N LYS A 60 -10.35 25.37 15.72
CA LYS A 60 -11.60 26.03 15.37
C LYS A 60 -12.67 24.96 15.11
N ASP A 61 -13.64 24.86 16.02
CA ASP A 61 -14.61 23.77 16.07
C ASP A 61 -15.89 24.08 15.27
N GLU A 62 -15.95 23.64 14.01
CA GLU A 62 -17.11 23.83 13.13
C GLU A 62 -18.11 22.65 13.18
N THR A 63 -18.03 21.78 14.19
CA THR A 63 -18.95 20.63 14.35
C THR A 63 -20.40 21.06 14.67
N ASN A 64 -20.62 22.34 14.96
CA ASN A 64 -21.93 22.94 15.18
C ASN A 64 -21.96 24.40 14.72
N ARG A 65 -22.17 24.64 13.42
CA ARG A 65 -22.25 25.97 12.82
C ARG A 65 -23.68 26.27 12.38
N PHE A 66 -24.37 27.24 13.00
CA PHE A 66 -25.81 27.51 12.83
C PHE A 66 -26.73 26.28 13.08
N GLY A 67 -26.31 25.35 13.95
CA GLY A 67 -27.03 24.09 14.15
C GLY A 67 -26.76 23.02 13.09
N LEU A 68 -25.85 23.28 12.14
CA LEU A 68 -25.43 22.32 11.10
C LEU A 68 -24.08 21.67 11.48
N PRO A 69 -23.82 20.44 10.99
CA PRO A 69 -22.65 19.67 11.39
C PRO A 69 -21.33 20.10 10.73
N ALA A 70 -21.28 21.24 10.03
CA ALA A 70 -20.11 21.69 9.30
C ALA A 70 -20.17 23.19 8.93
N PHE A 71 -19.00 23.74 8.59
CA PHE A 71 -18.82 25.15 8.22
C PHE A 71 -19.49 25.60 6.93
N LYS A 72 -19.88 24.66 6.04
CA LYS A 72 -20.22 24.96 4.63
C LYS A 72 -21.32 26.00 4.45
N ILE A 73 -22.19 26.15 5.44
CA ILE A 73 -23.22 27.19 5.49
C ILE A 73 -22.67 28.61 5.40
N LEU A 74 -21.48 28.91 5.92
CA LEU A 74 -20.87 30.25 5.80
C LEU A 74 -20.74 30.69 4.33
N GLY A 75 -20.22 29.80 3.49
CA GLY A 75 -20.06 30.08 2.06
C GLY A 75 -21.37 29.95 1.30
N ALA A 76 -22.11 28.86 1.50
CA ALA A 76 -23.38 28.63 0.79
C ALA A 76 -24.41 29.74 1.05
N SER A 77 -24.48 30.28 2.27
CA SER A 77 -25.37 31.38 2.61
C SER A 77 -24.99 32.68 1.90
N TRP A 78 -23.70 33.01 1.87
CA TRP A 78 -23.24 34.22 1.20
C TRP A 78 -23.38 34.11 -0.32
N GLY A 79 -23.04 32.95 -0.89
CA GLY A 79 -23.25 32.67 -2.31
C GLY A 79 -24.72 32.79 -2.71
N ALA A 80 -25.65 32.19 -1.95
CA ALA A 80 -27.08 32.29 -2.23
C ALA A 80 -27.61 33.74 -2.10
N PHE A 81 -27.24 34.45 -1.03
CA PHE A 81 -27.60 35.85 -0.84
C PHE A 81 -27.09 36.72 -1.99
N ARG A 82 -25.81 36.58 -2.35
CA ARG A 82 -25.20 37.33 -3.46
C ARG A 82 -25.86 37.04 -4.80
N SER A 83 -26.16 35.78 -5.10
CA SER A 83 -26.87 35.42 -6.34
C SER A 83 -28.25 36.07 -6.42
N ILE A 84 -29.00 36.13 -5.32
CA ILE A 84 -30.33 36.75 -5.29
C ILE A 84 -30.21 38.28 -5.40
N THR A 85 -29.32 38.89 -4.61
CA THR A 85 -29.12 40.34 -4.64
C THR A 85 -28.62 40.83 -5.99
N GLU A 86 -27.68 40.13 -6.63
CA GLU A 86 -27.21 40.46 -7.97
C GLU A 86 -28.33 40.32 -9.01
N LYS A 87 -29.11 39.24 -8.95
CA LYS A 87 -30.22 38.99 -9.88
C LYS A 87 -31.29 40.07 -9.85
N PHE A 88 -31.56 40.66 -8.68
CA PHE A 88 -32.59 41.68 -8.51
C PHE A 88 -32.04 43.11 -8.31
N GLY A 89 -30.73 43.30 -8.41
CA GLY A 89 -30.09 44.61 -8.21
C GLY A 89 -30.25 45.17 -6.79
N LEU A 90 -30.32 44.31 -5.78
CA LEU A 90 -30.47 44.71 -4.38
C LEU A 90 -29.12 45.13 -3.77
N PRO A 91 -29.08 46.14 -2.90
CA PRO A 91 -27.88 46.50 -2.13
C PRO A 91 -27.36 45.36 -1.25
N LEU A 92 -26.04 45.30 -1.03
CA LEU A 92 -25.41 44.25 -0.20
C LEU A 92 -25.72 44.35 1.29
N ASP A 93 -26.20 45.50 1.75
CA ASP A 93 -26.68 45.74 3.11
C ASP A 93 -28.19 45.52 3.27
N SER A 94 -28.87 44.99 2.24
CA SER A 94 -30.27 44.55 2.34
C SER A 94 -30.44 43.51 3.43
N ASP A 95 -31.49 43.64 4.24
CA ASP A 95 -31.84 42.65 5.25
C ASP A 95 -32.40 41.34 4.63
N ILE A 96 -32.40 40.28 5.44
CA ILE A 96 -32.85 38.95 5.02
C ILE A 96 -34.31 38.95 4.57
N ASP A 97 -35.17 39.76 5.19
CA ASP A 97 -36.60 39.80 4.86
C ASP A 97 -36.83 40.42 3.47
N THR A 98 -36.09 41.48 3.14
CA THR A 98 -36.11 42.11 1.81
C THR A 98 -35.67 41.12 0.72
N VAL A 99 -34.57 40.40 0.96
CA VAL A 99 -34.07 39.40 0.01
C VAL A 99 -35.01 38.20 -0.09
N ARG A 100 -35.61 37.76 1.03
CA ARG A 100 -36.65 36.73 1.08
C ARG A 100 -37.85 37.11 0.21
N GLU A 101 -38.41 38.29 0.40
CA GLU A 101 -39.59 38.74 -0.35
C GLU A 101 -39.29 38.85 -1.86
N ALA A 102 -38.11 39.34 -2.24
CA ALA A 102 -37.67 39.35 -3.63
C ALA A 102 -37.58 37.94 -4.24
N ALA A 103 -36.97 37.00 -3.54
CA ALA A 103 -36.84 35.61 -4.01
C ALA A 103 -38.20 34.89 -4.10
N LYS A 104 -39.03 35.07 -3.08
CA LYS A 104 -40.34 34.41 -2.95
C LYS A 104 -41.36 34.94 -3.96
N SER A 105 -41.43 36.25 -4.17
CA SER A 105 -42.34 36.86 -5.16
C SER A 105 -42.07 36.37 -6.59
N HIS A 106 -40.84 35.96 -6.89
CA HIS A 106 -40.43 35.40 -8.19
C HIS A 106 -40.40 33.87 -8.23
N GLN A 107 -40.79 33.20 -7.13
CA GLN A 107 -40.82 31.74 -7.02
C GLN A 107 -39.47 31.09 -7.37
N LEU A 108 -38.38 31.65 -6.84
CA LEU A 108 -37.05 31.12 -7.12
C LEU A 108 -36.87 29.69 -6.56
N THR A 109 -35.97 28.93 -7.20
CA THR A 109 -35.49 27.64 -6.72
C THR A 109 -33.96 27.65 -6.68
N LEU A 110 -33.38 27.23 -5.56
CA LEU A 110 -31.94 27.03 -5.43
C LEU A 110 -31.56 25.61 -5.90
N TYR A 111 -30.51 25.51 -6.70
CA TYR A 111 -29.99 24.24 -7.20
C TYR A 111 -28.54 24.05 -6.74
N ALA A 112 -28.19 22.83 -6.35
CA ALA A 112 -26.80 22.45 -6.08
C ALA A 112 -26.61 20.95 -6.27
N ALA A 113 -25.38 20.53 -6.53
CA ALA A 113 -24.96 19.15 -6.42
C ALA A 113 -24.07 18.97 -5.18
N THR A 114 -24.16 17.83 -4.50
CA THR A 114 -23.35 17.60 -3.30
C THR A 114 -23.10 16.12 -3.00
N GLU A 115 -22.00 15.86 -2.29
CA GLU A 115 -21.76 14.60 -1.57
C GLU A 115 -21.96 14.73 -0.04
N GLY A 116 -22.53 15.85 0.45
CA GLY A 116 -22.89 15.97 1.87
C GLY A 116 -23.25 17.39 2.31
N ASN A 117 -22.31 18.04 3.00
CA ASN A 117 -22.59 19.26 3.78
C ASN A 117 -23.00 20.49 2.94
N HIS A 118 -22.63 20.56 1.66
CA HIS A 118 -22.89 21.74 0.82
C HIS A 118 -24.36 21.83 0.45
N GLY A 119 -24.94 20.76 -0.09
CA GLY A 119 -26.35 20.75 -0.47
C GLY A 119 -27.26 20.88 0.75
N ARG A 120 -26.87 20.36 1.91
CA ARG A 120 -27.60 20.61 3.16
C ARG A 120 -27.59 22.09 3.57
N ALA A 121 -26.46 22.78 3.39
CA ALA A 121 -26.37 24.20 3.64
C ALA A 121 -27.21 25.04 2.66
N VAL A 122 -27.21 24.68 1.37
CA VAL A 122 -28.08 25.31 0.35
C VAL A 122 -29.56 25.08 0.68
N ALA A 123 -29.93 23.87 1.10
CA ALA A 123 -31.29 23.55 1.55
C ALA A 123 -31.71 24.35 2.78
N ARG A 124 -30.81 24.54 3.77
CA ARG A 124 -31.08 25.43 4.91
C ARG A 124 -31.33 26.87 4.46
N MET A 125 -30.60 27.36 3.46
CA MET A 125 -30.79 28.71 2.94
C MET A 125 -32.10 28.88 2.18
N SER A 126 -32.55 27.87 1.42
CA SER A 126 -33.87 27.94 0.79
C SER A 126 -34.98 28.01 1.83
N ALA A 127 -34.85 27.30 2.95
CA ALA A 127 -35.78 27.40 4.07
C ALA A 127 -35.77 28.80 4.73
N ILE A 128 -34.61 29.43 4.91
CA ILE A 128 -34.49 30.79 5.46
C ILE A 128 -35.14 31.83 4.53
N PHE A 129 -35.02 31.65 3.21
CA PHE A 129 -35.62 32.50 2.19
C PHE A 129 -37.04 32.08 1.79
N ASP A 130 -37.62 31.06 2.43
CA ASP A 130 -38.97 30.55 2.13
C ASP A 130 -39.20 30.28 0.63
N ILE A 131 -38.21 29.62 0.01
CA ILE A 131 -38.18 29.21 -1.40
C ILE A 131 -37.83 27.72 -1.53
N SER A 132 -37.95 27.18 -2.75
CA SER A 132 -37.62 25.77 -3.01
C SER A 132 -36.11 25.54 -3.16
N ALA A 133 -35.66 24.33 -2.82
CA ALA A 133 -34.34 23.83 -3.21
C ALA A 133 -34.45 22.45 -3.87
N GLU A 134 -33.63 22.23 -4.89
CA GLU A 134 -33.42 20.95 -5.56
C GLU A 134 -31.93 20.59 -5.50
N ILE A 135 -31.63 19.49 -4.79
CA ILE A 135 -30.27 19.07 -4.51
C ILE A 135 -30.00 17.75 -5.24
N HIS A 136 -29.03 17.75 -6.15
CA HIS A 136 -28.61 16.56 -6.87
C HIS A 136 -27.50 15.85 -6.09
N VAL A 137 -27.64 14.53 -5.94
CA VAL A 137 -26.68 13.70 -5.21
C VAL A 137 -26.33 12.46 -6.05
N PRO A 138 -25.09 11.96 -5.98
CA PRO A 138 -24.73 10.75 -6.72
C PRO A 138 -25.39 9.51 -6.14
N ALA A 139 -25.54 8.46 -6.96
CA ALA A 139 -26.12 7.18 -6.53
C ALA A 139 -25.32 6.48 -5.41
N SER A 140 -24.05 6.84 -5.24
CA SER A 140 -23.15 6.33 -4.19
C SER A 140 -23.37 6.96 -2.81
N MET A 141 -24.15 8.06 -2.71
CA MET A 141 -24.35 8.74 -1.43
C MET A 141 -25.09 7.84 -0.43
N HIS A 142 -24.59 7.80 0.81
CA HIS A 142 -25.21 7.00 1.87
C HIS A 142 -26.64 7.50 2.18
N PRO A 143 -27.64 6.61 2.35
CA PRO A 143 -29.04 7.00 2.56
C PRO A 143 -29.28 7.91 3.78
N SER A 144 -28.47 7.80 4.83
CA SER A 144 -28.59 8.70 5.99
C SER A 144 -28.25 10.15 5.64
N THR A 145 -27.27 10.38 4.76
CA THR A 145 -26.88 11.72 4.30
C THR A 145 -27.97 12.34 3.44
N VAL A 146 -28.59 11.56 2.55
CA VAL A 146 -29.74 12.00 1.74
C VAL A 146 -30.87 12.49 2.64
N LYS A 147 -31.25 11.71 3.66
CA LYS A 147 -32.29 12.07 4.63
C LYS A 147 -31.99 13.36 5.38
N LEU A 148 -30.73 13.65 5.68
CA LEU A 148 -30.35 14.91 6.33
C LEU A 148 -30.59 16.13 5.44
N ILE A 149 -30.39 16.00 4.12
CA ILE A 149 -30.69 17.07 3.16
C ILE A 149 -32.21 17.24 3.03
N GLU A 150 -32.95 16.14 2.87
CA GLU A 150 -34.42 16.15 2.79
C GLU A 150 -35.05 16.77 4.04
N SER A 151 -34.47 16.54 5.23
CA SER A 151 -34.97 17.09 6.49
C SER A 151 -34.93 18.62 6.58
N GLU A 152 -34.17 19.29 5.71
CA GLU A 152 -34.15 20.75 5.58
C GLU A 152 -35.26 21.26 4.63
N GLY A 153 -36.08 20.36 4.06
CA GLY A 153 -37.20 20.70 3.16
C GLY A 153 -36.84 20.73 1.66
N ALA A 154 -35.63 20.29 1.30
CA ALA A 154 -35.22 20.22 -0.11
C ALA A 154 -35.76 18.97 -0.82
N LYS A 155 -36.02 19.12 -2.12
CA LYS A 155 -36.18 17.99 -3.04
C LYS A 155 -34.80 17.43 -3.35
N VAL A 156 -34.57 16.15 -3.09
CA VAL A 156 -33.32 15.47 -3.46
C VAL A 156 -33.52 14.66 -4.72
N VAL A 157 -32.64 14.84 -5.71
CA VAL A 157 -32.60 14.07 -6.95
C VAL A 157 -31.36 13.19 -6.94
N ILE A 158 -31.57 11.88 -6.94
CA ILE A 158 -30.48 10.91 -7.01
C ILE A 158 -30.11 10.74 -8.49
N SER A 159 -28.92 11.23 -8.86
CA SER A 159 -28.35 11.05 -10.19
C SER A 159 -28.11 9.57 -10.46
N LYS A 160 -28.24 9.16 -11.71
CA LYS A 160 -27.90 7.79 -12.14
C LYS A 160 -26.38 7.56 -12.19
N GLY A 161 -25.59 8.63 -12.14
CA GLY A 161 -24.15 8.61 -12.34
C GLY A 161 -23.34 8.97 -11.08
N ARG A 162 -22.09 9.40 -11.33
CA ARG A 162 -21.14 9.85 -10.31
C ARG A 162 -21.43 11.29 -9.90
N TYR A 163 -20.58 11.85 -9.03
CA TYR A 163 -20.74 13.22 -8.57
C TYR A 163 -20.74 14.25 -9.72
N GLU A 164 -19.92 14.04 -10.75
CA GLU A 164 -19.87 14.94 -11.90
C GLU A 164 -21.19 14.91 -12.70
N ASP A 165 -21.84 13.75 -12.79
CA ASP A 165 -23.15 13.63 -13.44
C ASP A 165 -24.22 14.39 -12.65
N ALA A 166 -24.20 14.29 -11.31
CA ALA A 166 -25.09 15.07 -10.44
C ALA A 166 -24.84 16.58 -10.60
N MET A 167 -23.59 17.03 -10.79
CA MET A 167 -23.26 18.43 -11.07
C MET A 167 -23.86 18.91 -12.39
N LEU A 168 -23.69 18.14 -13.47
CA LEU A 168 -24.23 18.47 -14.79
C LEU A 168 -25.76 18.47 -14.79
N GLU A 169 -26.39 17.53 -14.08
CA GLU A 169 -27.83 17.47 -13.90
C GLU A 169 -28.35 18.70 -13.13
N ALA A 170 -27.69 19.09 -12.04
CA ALA A 170 -28.05 20.30 -11.28
C ALA A 170 -27.88 21.57 -12.12
N GLU A 171 -26.78 21.67 -12.89
CA GLU A 171 -26.54 22.78 -13.81
C GLU A 171 -27.67 22.85 -14.85
N SER A 172 -27.99 21.72 -15.49
CA SER A 172 -29.07 21.63 -16.48
C SER A 172 -30.42 22.00 -15.89
N ALA A 173 -30.76 21.48 -14.70
CA ALA A 173 -32.00 21.75 -14.00
C ALA A 173 -32.13 23.23 -13.59
N SER A 174 -31.02 23.91 -13.34
CA SER A 174 -31.01 25.33 -12.95
C SER A 174 -31.23 26.31 -14.12
N LYS A 175 -31.12 25.87 -15.39
CA LYS A 175 -31.15 26.73 -16.60
C LYS A 175 -32.56 27.20 -16.98
N HIS A 176 -33.16 28.01 -16.13
CA HIS A 176 -34.42 28.73 -16.39
C HIS A 176 -34.51 30.01 -15.56
N GLU A 177 -35.46 30.91 -15.88
CA GLU A 177 -35.55 32.24 -15.25
C GLU A 177 -35.74 32.20 -13.72
N LYS A 178 -36.33 31.13 -13.19
CA LYS A 178 -36.57 30.94 -11.75
C LYS A 178 -35.44 30.18 -11.03
N GLY A 179 -34.44 29.68 -11.76
CA GLY A 179 -33.35 28.90 -11.18
C GLY A 179 -32.18 29.76 -10.74
N ILE A 180 -31.53 29.37 -9.64
CA ILE A 180 -30.20 29.86 -9.23
C ILE A 180 -29.37 28.64 -8.80
N MET A 181 -28.26 28.41 -9.49
CA MET A 181 -27.27 27.42 -9.06
C MET A 181 -26.36 28.03 -8.00
N VAL A 182 -26.12 27.29 -6.91
CA VAL A 182 -25.20 27.66 -5.82
C VAL A 182 -24.23 26.49 -5.62
N GLN A 183 -23.13 26.47 -6.37
CA GLN A 183 -22.14 25.39 -6.32
C GLN A 183 -20.79 25.88 -5.76
N ASP A 184 -20.19 25.10 -4.86
CA ASP A 184 -18.92 25.39 -4.17
C ASP A 184 -17.64 25.03 -4.96
N HIS A 185 -17.81 24.69 -6.24
CA HIS A 185 -16.74 24.33 -7.16
C HIS A 185 -16.87 25.18 -8.44
N ALA A 186 -15.78 25.82 -8.85
CA ALA A 186 -15.71 26.55 -10.12
C ALA A 186 -15.36 25.62 -11.29
N PHE A 187 -16.08 25.76 -12.40
CA PHE A 187 -15.88 24.99 -13.64
C PHE A 187 -16.27 25.85 -14.85
N GLY A 188 -15.51 25.75 -15.95
CA GLY A 188 -15.71 26.58 -17.14
C GLY A 188 -15.81 28.07 -16.80
N ASP A 189 -16.91 28.70 -17.22
CA ASP A 189 -17.21 30.12 -16.96
C ASP A 189 -17.93 30.36 -15.62
N TYR A 190 -18.31 29.30 -14.88
CA TYR A 190 -18.98 29.39 -13.58
C TYR A 190 -17.96 29.63 -12.46
N GLN A 191 -17.61 30.91 -12.23
CA GLN A 191 -16.56 31.30 -11.27
C GLN A 191 -17.04 32.27 -10.19
N THR A 192 -18.07 33.08 -10.48
CA THR A 192 -18.55 34.15 -9.59
C THR A 192 -19.14 33.63 -8.28
N VAL A 193 -20.09 32.69 -8.35
CA VAL A 193 -20.74 32.12 -7.16
C VAL A 193 -19.75 31.31 -6.30
N PRO A 194 -18.86 30.47 -6.87
CA PRO A 194 -17.78 29.84 -6.12
C PRO A 194 -16.89 30.86 -5.39
N GLN A 195 -16.54 31.99 -6.02
CA GLN A 195 -15.76 33.04 -5.38
C GLN A 195 -16.51 33.64 -4.19
N TRP A 196 -17.81 33.92 -4.32
CA TRP A 196 -18.60 34.36 -3.16
C TRP A 196 -18.64 33.30 -2.05
N ILE A 197 -18.78 32.03 -2.39
CA ILE A 197 -18.72 30.96 -1.36
C ILE A 197 -17.38 31.00 -0.61
N VAL A 198 -16.26 31.19 -1.30
CA VAL A 198 -14.92 31.37 -0.71
C VAL A 198 -14.89 32.59 0.21
N ASP A 199 -15.41 33.74 -0.24
CA ASP A 199 -15.45 34.97 0.55
C ASP A 199 -16.24 34.77 1.86
N GLY A 200 -17.35 34.02 1.79
CA GLY A 200 -18.18 33.67 2.94
C GLY A 200 -17.43 32.82 3.97
N TYR A 201 -16.57 31.88 3.53
CA TYR A 201 -15.72 31.11 4.45
C TYR A 201 -14.74 31.99 5.25
N GLY A 202 -14.40 33.18 4.74
CA GLY A 202 -13.53 34.15 5.41
C GLY A 202 -14.01 34.57 6.81
N THR A 203 -15.32 34.47 7.10
CA THR A 203 -15.88 34.75 8.43
C THR A 203 -15.22 33.91 9.51
N MET A 204 -14.94 32.64 9.22
CA MET A 204 -14.28 31.74 10.16
C MET A 204 -12.88 32.25 10.55
N MET A 205 -12.12 32.78 9.59
CA MET A 205 -10.75 33.26 9.81
C MET A 205 -10.77 34.56 10.63
N ARG A 206 -11.75 35.43 10.38
CA ARG A 206 -11.96 36.66 11.17
C ARG A 206 -12.42 36.35 12.59
N GLU A 207 -13.24 35.31 12.78
CA GLU A 207 -13.57 34.83 14.12
C GLU A 207 -12.34 34.32 14.86
N VAL A 208 -11.45 33.56 14.18
CA VAL A 208 -10.17 33.12 14.76
C VAL A 208 -9.33 34.32 15.21
N ASP A 209 -9.14 35.34 14.37
CA ASP A 209 -8.41 36.56 14.74
C ASP A 209 -9.03 37.23 15.98
N LYS A 210 -10.36 37.40 16.00
CA LYS A 210 -11.09 38.00 17.14
C LYS A 210 -10.91 37.20 18.43
N GLN A 211 -10.92 35.87 18.34
CA GLN A 211 -10.81 34.95 19.48
C GLN A 211 -9.37 34.82 20.00
N LEU A 212 -8.35 34.98 19.15
CA LEU A 212 -6.94 35.04 19.55
C LEU A 212 -6.54 36.41 20.15
N GLY A 213 -7.32 37.47 19.87
CA GLY A 213 -7.10 38.81 20.41
C GLY A 213 -5.81 39.43 19.87
N SER A 214 -4.86 39.75 20.74
CA SER A 214 -3.56 40.31 20.33
C SER A 214 -2.57 39.27 19.81
N THR A 215 -2.81 37.98 20.08
CA THR A 215 -1.97 36.89 19.60
C THR A 215 -2.27 36.62 18.13
N LYS A 216 -1.24 36.38 17.33
CA LYS A 216 -1.39 35.99 15.93
C LYS A 216 -1.06 34.51 15.76
N ALA A 217 -1.70 33.86 14.81
CA ALA A 217 -1.31 32.51 14.40
C ALA A 217 0.01 32.56 13.64
N ASP A 218 0.96 31.70 14.01
CA ASP A 218 2.21 31.48 13.28
C ASP A 218 2.04 30.42 12.19
N LEU A 219 1.18 29.42 12.43
CA LEU A 219 0.79 28.42 11.44
C LEU A 219 -0.73 28.24 11.44
N VAL A 220 -1.30 28.12 10.25
CA VAL A 220 -2.65 27.61 10.03
C VAL A 220 -2.62 26.37 9.14
N ILE A 221 -3.40 25.34 9.50
CA ILE A 221 -3.49 24.09 8.71
C ILE A 221 -4.88 23.95 8.12
N ALA A 222 -5.00 24.04 6.80
CA ALA A 222 -6.26 23.95 6.08
C ALA A 222 -6.39 22.61 5.33
N PRO A 223 -7.49 21.85 5.53
CA PRO A 223 -7.76 20.67 4.73
C PRO A 223 -8.23 21.07 3.32
N VAL A 224 -7.90 20.24 2.34
CA VAL A 224 -8.13 20.50 0.92
C VAL A 224 -8.93 19.35 0.31
N GLY A 225 -10.10 19.67 -0.25
CA GLY A 225 -10.75 18.89 -1.30
C GLY A 225 -10.49 19.57 -2.64
N VAL A 226 -11.47 20.28 -3.19
CA VAL A 226 -11.24 21.17 -4.36
C VAL A 226 -10.48 22.47 -4.00
N GLY A 227 -10.19 22.72 -2.73
CA GLY A 227 -9.38 23.87 -2.30
C GLY A 227 -10.12 25.16 -1.95
N SER A 228 -11.45 25.25 -2.10
CA SER A 228 -12.21 26.49 -1.79
C SER A 228 -12.04 26.98 -0.34
N PHE A 229 -12.03 26.06 0.64
CA PHE A 229 -11.76 26.43 2.04
C PHE A 229 -10.31 26.89 2.25
N ALA A 230 -9.35 26.15 1.68
CA ALA A 230 -7.94 26.53 1.76
C ALA A 230 -7.67 27.87 1.07
N GLN A 231 -8.36 28.17 -0.02
CA GLN A 231 -8.30 29.47 -0.68
C GLN A 231 -8.69 30.58 0.30
N ALA A 232 -9.83 30.44 1.00
CA ALA A 232 -10.26 31.42 1.99
C ALA A 232 -9.24 31.59 3.14
N ALA A 233 -8.67 30.48 3.63
CA ALA A 233 -7.67 30.50 4.69
C ALA A 233 -6.38 31.20 4.22
N VAL A 234 -5.84 30.82 3.05
CA VAL A 234 -4.63 31.42 2.49
C VAL A 234 -4.86 32.89 2.16
N SER A 235 -6.01 33.25 1.57
CA SER A 235 -6.36 34.65 1.30
C SER A 235 -6.33 35.54 2.54
N HIS A 236 -6.86 35.05 3.66
CA HIS A 236 -6.90 35.80 4.91
C HIS A 236 -5.54 35.86 5.62
N PHE A 237 -4.85 34.72 5.74
CA PHE A 237 -3.60 34.61 6.51
C PHE A 237 -2.33 35.00 5.72
N LYS A 238 -2.45 35.25 4.41
CA LYS A 238 -1.40 35.83 3.56
C LYS A 238 -1.70 37.29 3.15
N ARG A 239 -2.61 37.99 3.81
CA ARG A 239 -2.85 39.41 3.53
C ARG A 239 -1.65 40.29 3.91
N GLN A 240 -1.59 41.51 3.40
CA GLN A 240 -0.50 42.43 3.68
C GLN A 240 -0.34 42.68 5.20
N GLY A 241 0.88 42.63 5.72
CA GLY A 241 1.17 42.85 7.14
C GLY A 241 0.95 41.64 8.06
N THR A 242 0.69 40.46 7.47
CA THR A 242 0.71 39.17 8.19
C THR A 242 1.99 38.40 7.89
N SER A 243 2.35 37.47 8.78
CA SER A 243 3.54 36.61 8.66
C SER A 243 3.21 35.14 8.92
N THR A 244 1.94 34.78 8.84
CA THR A 244 1.42 33.45 9.14
C THR A 244 1.82 32.49 8.02
N SER A 245 2.36 31.33 8.41
CA SER A 245 2.57 30.22 7.48
C SER A 245 1.28 29.43 7.28
N THR A 246 1.09 28.92 6.06
CA THR A 246 -0.07 28.14 5.64
C THR A 246 0.38 26.73 5.24
N LEU A 247 -0.22 25.72 5.86
CA LEU A 247 -0.02 24.32 5.53
C LEU A 247 -1.33 23.72 5.03
N THR A 248 -1.29 23.00 3.91
CA THR A 248 -2.44 22.25 3.41
C THR A 248 -2.31 20.75 3.66
N VAL A 249 -3.47 20.10 3.88
CA VAL A 249 -3.54 18.63 4.03
C VAL A 249 -4.60 18.02 3.12
N GLU A 250 -4.23 16.93 2.47
CA GLU A 250 -5.11 16.08 1.65
C GLU A 250 -5.04 14.61 2.10
N PRO A 251 -6.05 13.78 1.81
CA PRO A 251 -5.92 12.33 1.93
C PRO A 251 -4.85 11.78 0.96
N ASP A 252 -4.16 10.72 1.36
CA ASP A 252 -3.14 10.08 0.51
C ASP A 252 -3.66 9.70 -0.88
N THR A 253 -4.93 9.28 -0.95
CA THR A 253 -5.63 8.76 -2.14
C THR A 253 -6.37 9.81 -2.97
N ALA A 254 -6.36 11.09 -2.56
CA ALA A 254 -6.96 12.20 -3.32
C ALA A 254 -6.15 13.50 -3.16
N ALA A 255 -4.83 13.40 -3.32
CA ALA A 255 -3.86 14.48 -3.12
C ALA A 255 -3.68 15.39 -4.36
N CYS A 256 -4.78 15.94 -4.88
CA CYS A 256 -4.79 16.67 -6.14
C CYS A 256 -3.96 17.97 -6.12
N LEU A 257 -4.02 18.73 -5.02
CA LEU A 257 -3.24 19.95 -4.84
C LEU A 257 -1.76 19.62 -4.65
N TRP A 258 -1.42 18.66 -3.80
CA TRP A 258 -0.04 18.24 -3.58
C TRP A 258 0.62 17.80 -4.89
N LYS A 259 -0.03 16.92 -5.67
CA LYS A 259 0.52 16.45 -6.95
C LYS A 259 0.62 17.59 -7.97
N SER A 260 -0.32 18.55 -7.95
CA SER A 260 -0.23 19.76 -8.79
C SER A 260 0.93 20.67 -8.40
N LEU A 261 1.15 20.88 -7.09
CA LEU A 261 2.26 21.69 -6.56
C LEU A 261 3.63 21.08 -6.89
N GLU A 262 3.77 19.76 -6.74
CA GLU A 262 4.99 19.03 -7.09
C GLU A 262 5.34 19.16 -8.58
N LYS A 263 4.34 19.08 -9.46
CA LYS A 263 4.55 19.28 -10.91
C LYS A 263 4.67 20.75 -11.31
N GLY A 264 4.19 21.67 -10.48
CA GLY A 264 4.10 23.10 -10.77
C GLY A 264 2.98 23.49 -11.74
N GLU A 265 2.07 22.56 -12.08
CA GLU A 265 0.97 22.74 -13.03
C GLU A 265 -0.34 22.12 -12.52
N PHE A 266 -1.47 22.63 -13.01
CA PHE A 266 -2.78 22.10 -12.66
C PHE A 266 -2.89 20.64 -13.11
N THR A 267 -3.12 19.72 -12.17
CA THR A 267 -3.17 18.29 -12.44
C THR A 267 -4.44 17.67 -11.89
N GLU A 268 -5.16 16.95 -12.76
CA GLU A 268 -6.23 16.05 -12.35
C GLU A 268 -5.67 14.64 -12.09
N ILE A 269 -6.20 13.98 -11.07
CA ILE A 269 -5.78 12.65 -10.64
C ILE A 269 -6.99 11.75 -10.42
N PRO A 270 -6.86 10.43 -10.69
CA PRO A 270 -7.86 9.48 -10.22
C PRO A 270 -7.82 9.42 -8.68
N THR A 271 -8.99 9.26 -8.06
CA THR A 271 -9.09 9.07 -6.62
C THR A 271 -9.59 7.67 -6.28
N THR A 272 -9.22 7.20 -5.10
CA THR A 272 -9.80 5.98 -4.50
C THR A 272 -10.48 6.33 -3.17
N GLY A 273 -11.43 5.50 -2.74
CA GLY A 273 -12.27 5.80 -1.59
C GLY A 273 -11.47 6.11 -0.32
N THR A 274 -11.89 7.16 0.40
CA THR A 274 -11.33 7.61 1.68
C THR A 274 -12.44 7.92 2.69
N ILE A 275 -12.18 7.71 3.99
CA ILE A 275 -13.10 8.14 5.06
C ILE A 275 -13.22 9.68 5.14
N MET A 276 -12.26 10.42 4.60
CA MET A 276 -12.26 11.89 4.48
C MET A 276 -13.05 12.33 3.24
N ALA A 277 -14.31 11.91 3.10
CA ALA A 277 -15.06 12.08 1.85
C ALA A 277 -15.19 13.55 1.37
N GLY A 278 -15.27 14.52 2.29
CA GLY A 278 -15.28 15.95 1.92
C GLY A 278 -13.98 16.45 1.29
N LEU A 279 -12.91 15.66 1.35
CA LEU A 279 -11.58 15.92 0.78
C LEU A 279 -11.27 15.00 -0.41
N ASN A 280 -12.19 14.12 -0.82
CA ASN A 280 -11.98 13.15 -1.90
C ASN A 280 -12.18 13.80 -3.28
N CYS A 281 -11.22 14.62 -3.72
CA CYS A 281 -11.33 15.37 -4.98
C CYS A 281 -10.19 15.02 -5.94
N GLY A 282 -10.51 14.90 -7.23
CA GLY A 282 -9.53 14.59 -8.28
C GLY A 282 -8.78 15.80 -8.82
N ALA A 283 -9.31 17.01 -8.64
CA ALA A 283 -8.71 18.25 -9.14
C ALA A 283 -8.97 19.44 -8.21
N PRO A 284 -8.00 20.37 -8.09
CA PRO A 284 -8.25 21.67 -7.47
C PRO A 284 -9.31 22.48 -8.25
N SER A 285 -9.98 23.42 -7.59
CA SER A 285 -10.83 24.40 -8.26
C SER A 285 -9.96 25.42 -9.02
N THR A 286 -10.39 25.81 -10.22
CA THR A 286 -9.64 26.74 -11.09
C THR A 286 -9.38 28.09 -10.42
N ILE A 287 -10.34 28.62 -9.65
CA ILE A 287 -10.18 29.89 -8.91
C ILE A 287 -9.23 29.77 -7.71
N ALA A 288 -9.07 28.56 -7.16
CA ALA A 288 -8.21 28.32 -6.02
C ALA A 288 -6.75 28.09 -6.46
N TRP A 289 -6.54 27.47 -7.62
CA TRP A 289 -5.23 26.99 -8.06
C TRP A 289 -4.15 28.07 -8.06
N ASP A 290 -4.35 29.19 -8.75
CA ASP A 290 -3.32 30.24 -8.85
C ASP A 290 -2.97 30.82 -7.48
N LEU A 291 -3.97 30.96 -6.60
CA LEU A 291 -3.76 31.47 -5.26
C LEU A 291 -2.99 30.46 -4.40
N LEU A 292 -3.41 29.19 -4.40
CA LEU A 292 -2.79 28.14 -3.58
C LEU A 292 -1.37 27.82 -4.06
N LYS A 293 -1.14 27.79 -5.37
CA LYS A 293 0.20 27.62 -5.97
C LYS A 293 1.21 28.63 -5.44
N ASN A 294 0.77 29.87 -5.22
CA ASN A 294 1.65 30.95 -4.78
C ASN A 294 1.66 31.16 -3.26
N GLY A 295 0.55 30.92 -2.57
CA GLY A 295 0.34 31.30 -1.17
C GLY A 295 0.43 30.19 -0.14
N VAL A 296 0.54 28.92 -0.54
CA VAL A 296 0.72 27.79 0.39
C VAL A 296 2.21 27.60 0.68
N ASP A 297 2.63 27.70 1.96
CA ASP A 297 4.05 27.49 2.34
C ASP A 297 4.46 26.02 2.33
N ALA A 298 3.54 25.13 2.69
CA ALA A 298 3.76 23.70 2.62
C ALA A 298 2.47 22.92 2.33
N SER A 299 2.61 21.77 1.68
CA SER A 299 1.50 20.83 1.45
C SER A 299 1.94 19.42 1.80
N LEU A 300 1.06 18.65 2.43
CA LEU A 300 1.30 17.25 2.74
C LEU A 300 0.02 16.41 2.69
N THR A 301 0.18 15.10 2.84
CA THR A 301 -0.94 14.16 2.80
C THR A 301 -1.04 13.33 4.08
N VAL A 302 -2.20 12.76 4.37
CA VAL A 302 -2.38 11.85 5.52
C VAL A 302 -3.18 10.63 5.12
N SER A 303 -2.89 9.51 5.77
CA SER A 303 -3.67 8.29 5.59
C SER A 303 -4.98 8.36 6.37
N ASP A 304 -5.97 7.59 5.93
CA ASP A 304 -7.23 7.41 6.65
C ASP A 304 -7.02 6.96 8.10
N TYR A 305 -6.02 6.10 8.34
CA TYR A 305 -5.66 5.68 9.68
C TYR A 305 -5.14 6.82 10.56
N GLU A 306 -4.25 7.68 10.04
CA GLU A 306 -3.77 8.86 10.76
C GLU A 306 -4.92 9.85 11.06
N ALA A 307 -5.86 10.02 10.14
CA ALA A 307 -7.07 10.82 10.34
C ALA A 307 -7.98 10.21 11.41
N HIS A 308 -8.21 8.89 11.38
CA HIS A 308 -9.01 8.18 12.39
C HIS A 308 -8.40 8.27 13.80
N GLN A 309 -7.08 8.09 13.95
CA GLN A 309 -6.42 8.28 15.25
C GLN A 309 -6.59 9.72 15.77
N SER A 310 -6.62 10.70 14.86
CA SER A 310 -6.86 12.10 15.19
C SER A 310 -8.32 12.35 15.58
N VAL A 311 -9.29 11.66 14.98
CA VAL A 311 -10.71 11.67 15.41
C VAL A 311 -10.82 11.19 16.86
N LEU A 312 -10.23 10.03 17.18
CA LEU A 312 -10.26 9.47 18.54
C LEU A 312 -9.64 10.43 19.56
N TYR A 313 -8.54 11.08 19.19
CA TYR A 313 -7.92 12.09 20.03
C TYR A 313 -8.85 13.30 20.26
N LEU A 314 -9.39 13.90 19.20
CA LEU A 314 -10.27 15.07 19.33
C LEU A 314 -11.54 14.75 20.13
N GLN A 315 -12.10 13.55 19.95
CA GLN A 315 -13.22 13.07 20.75
C GLN A 315 -12.86 12.99 22.24
N SER A 316 -11.64 12.55 22.59
CA SER A 316 -11.16 12.57 23.98
C SER A 316 -11.03 13.97 24.57
N GLN A 317 -10.94 15.01 23.72
CA GLN A 317 -10.91 16.42 24.11
C GLN A 317 -12.31 17.07 24.08
N GLY A 318 -13.37 16.28 23.88
CA GLY A 318 -14.76 16.76 23.84
C GLY A 318 -15.19 17.34 22.48
N ILE A 319 -14.36 17.22 21.45
CA ILE A 319 -14.65 17.71 20.09
C ILE A 319 -15.13 16.54 19.24
N ASN A 320 -16.40 16.55 18.83
CA ASN A 320 -16.99 15.48 18.03
C ASN A 320 -16.63 15.59 16.54
N ALA A 321 -15.33 15.56 16.23
CA ALA A 321 -14.77 15.77 14.90
C ALA A 321 -15.01 14.59 13.95
N GLY A 322 -15.32 14.89 12.68
CA GLY A 322 -15.26 13.90 11.59
C GLY A 322 -13.86 13.80 10.97
N PRO A 323 -13.64 12.81 10.09
CA PRO A 323 -12.33 12.57 9.49
C PRO A 323 -11.76 13.78 8.73
N CYS A 324 -12.57 14.55 8.00
CA CYS A 324 -12.06 15.72 7.28
C CYS A 324 -11.56 16.79 8.25
N GLY A 325 -12.26 17.00 9.37
CA GLY A 325 -11.85 17.95 10.41
C GLY A 325 -10.61 17.48 11.20
N ALA A 326 -10.47 16.17 11.41
CA ALA A 326 -9.33 15.59 12.12
C ALA A 326 -8.04 15.52 11.27
N SER A 327 -8.14 15.63 9.94
CA SER A 327 -6.98 15.60 9.03
C SER A 327 -5.93 16.67 9.33
N THR A 328 -6.34 17.85 9.82
CA THR A 328 -5.44 18.96 10.18
C THR A 328 -4.58 18.63 11.40
N LEU A 329 -5.13 17.90 12.38
CA LEU A 329 -4.37 17.35 13.50
C LEU A 329 -3.40 16.26 13.03
N ALA A 330 -3.86 15.36 12.16
CA ALA A 330 -3.00 14.33 11.58
C ALA A 330 -1.79 14.95 10.86
N ALA A 331 -2.01 16.04 10.12
CA ALA A 331 -0.97 16.81 9.47
C ALA A 331 0.02 17.45 10.45
N LEU A 332 -0.47 18.08 11.52
CA LEU A 332 0.39 18.67 12.55
C LEU A 332 1.31 17.62 13.21
N ARG A 333 0.75 16.44 13.53
CA ARG A 333 1.51 15.32 14.12
C ARG A 333 2.52 14.71 13.16
N ARG A 334 2.28 14.82 11.86
CA ARG A 334 3.19 14.32 10.83
C ARG A 334 4.47 15.17 10.72
N LEU A 335 4.43 16.46 11.05
CA LEU A 335 5.58 17.35 10.91
C LEU A 335 6.74 16.93 11.80
N THR A 336 7.91 16.71 11.20
CA THR A 336 9.17 16.52 11.92
C THR A 336 9.67 17.83 12.51
N TRP A 337 10.74 17.76 13.32
CA TRP A 337 11.36 18.98 13.85
C TRP A 337 11.91 19.88 12.73
N ASP A 338 12.51 19.29 11.69
CA ASP A 338 13.02 20.03 10.53
C ASP A 338 11.87 20.68 9.72
N ASP A 339 10.76 19.98 9.54
CA ASP A 339 9.57 20.55 8.86
C ASP A 339 9.01 21.75 9.63
N LYS A 340 8.91 21.64 10.96
CA LYS A 340 8.48 22.73 11.84
C LYS A 340 9.41 23.93 11.74
N LYS A 341 10.72 23.70 11.72
CA LYS A 341 11.73 24.77 11.56
C LYS A 341 11.61 25.43 10.19
N ALA A 342 11.40 24.67 9.11
CA ALA A 342 11.18 25.20 7.76
C ALA A 342 9.93 26.09 7.70
N LEU A 343 8.88 25.76 8.46
CA LEU A 343 7.68 26.57 8.66
C LEU A 343 7.87 27.73 9.67
N GLY A 344 9.07 27.93 10.22
CA GLY A 344 9.35 28.99 11.18
C GLY A 344 8.79 28.78 12.58
N LEU A 345 8.39 27.56 12.93
CA LEU A 345 7.82 27.24 14.23
C LEU A 345 8.88 27.04 15.31
N ASN A 346 8.53 27.47 16.52
CA ASN A 346 9.33 27.35 17.73
C ASN A 346 8.42 27.16 18.96
N GLU A 347 9.01 27.08 20.14
CA GLU A 347 8.32 26.84 21.42
C GLU A 347 7.34 27.96 21.83
N LYS A 348 7.34 29.10 21.15
CA LYS A 348 6.40 30.22 21.38
C LYS A 348 5.32 30.30 20.31
N SER A 349 5.38 29.44 19.29
CA SER A 349 4.47 29.53 18.15
C SER A 349 3.04 29.14 18.51
N THR A 350 2.09 29.86 17.92
CA THR A 350 0.66 29.58 17.99
C THR A 350 0.19 28.90 16.69
N VAL A 351 -0.33 27.68 16.80
CA VAL A 351 -0.85 26.91 15.67
C VAL A 351 -2.37 26.87 15.72
N VAL A 352 -3.03 27.11 14.60
CA VAL A 352 -4.48 26.94 14.46
C VAL A 352 -4.77 25.82 13.46
N ILE A 353 -5.60 24.87 13.89
CA ILE A 353 -6.12 23.79 13.05
C ILE A 353 -7.65 23.91 12.95
N PHE A 354 -8.21 23.50 11.82
CA PHE A 354 -9.65 23.63 11.56
C PHE A 354 -10.34 22.27 11.61
N CYS A 355 -11.29 22.11 12.54
CA CYS A 355 -12.19 20.96 12.59
C CYS A 355 -13.45 21.29 11.78
N THR A 356 -13.41 20.99 10.48
CA THR A 356 -14.40 21.45 9.49
C THR A 356 -15.76 20.74 9.56
N GLU A 357 -15.85 19.58 10.20
CA GLU A 357 -17.08 18.80 10.25
C GLU A 357 -17.21 17.97 11.53
N ARG A 358 -18.46 17.63 11.86
CA ARG A 358 -18.83 16.65 12.89
C ARG A 358 -18.58 15.23 12.41
N ASN A 359 -18.40 14.32 13.38
CA ASN A 359 -18.29 12.90 13.16
C ASN A 359 -19.52 12.29 12.46
N ARG A 360 -19.26 11.22 11.70
CA ARG A 360 -20.23 10.37 10.99
C ARG A 360 -19.76 8.92 11.04
N ASP A 361 -20.63 7.97 10.71
CA ASP A 361 -20.25 6.56 10.66
C ASP A 361 -19.33 6.27 9.45
N TYR A 362 -18.30 5.46 9.66
CA TYR A 362 -17.37 4.96 8.65
C TYR A 362 -16.68 3.68 9.13
N ASP A 363 -16.17 2.87 8.20
CA ASP A 363 -15.37 1.70 8.51
C ASP A 363 -13.99 2.10 9.05
N VAL A 364 -13.56 1.48 10.15
CA VAL A 364 -12.26 1.78 10.76
C VAL A 364 -11.14 1.36 9.81
N PRO A 365 -10.29 2.30 9.33
CA PRO A 365 -9.24 1.99 8.37
C PRO A 365 -8.09 1.20 9.02
N HIS A 366 -7.38 0.41 8.21
CA HIS A 366 -6.13 -0.22 8.63
C HIS A 366 -4.94 0.71 8.43
N GLY A 367 -3.89 0.58 9.26
CA GLY A 367 -2.65 1.35 9.12
C GLY A 367 -1.86 0.96 7.87
N VAL A 368 -1.44 1.95 7.07
CA VAL A 368 -0.72 1.75 5.79
C VAL A 368 0.79 2.01 5.88
N SER A 369 1.29 2.42 7.04
CA SER A 369 2.70 2.78 7.24
C SER A 369 3.65 1.59 7.36
N GLY A 370 3.13 0.36 7.52
CA GLY A 370 3.94 -0.85 7.69
C GLY A 370 4.82 -1.15 6.46
N THR A 371 6.11 -1.39 6.70
CA THR A 371 7.10 -1.81 5.66
C THR A 371 7.67 -3.20 5.91
N ASP A 372 7.17 -3.90 6.92
CA ASP A 372 7.50 -5.29 7.21
C ASP A 372 6.53 -6.19 6.44
N PRO A 373 7.01 -7.12 5.59
CA PRO A 373 6.12 -7.92 4.76
C PRO A 373 5.22 -8.84 5.61
N VAL A 374 5.69 -9.31 6.79
CA VAL A 374 4.88 -10.16 7.69
C VAL A 374 3.72 -9.35 8.29
N ALA A 375 3.99 -8.17 8.83
CA ALA A 375 2.95 -7.28 9.34
C ALA A 375 1.95 -6.87 8.24
N LEU A 376 2.43 -6.65 7.01
CA LEU A 376 1.56 -6.38 5.86
C LEU A 376 0.65 -7.58 5.55
N THR A 377 1.18 -8.81 5.56
CA THR A 377 0.37 -10.03 5.41
C THR A 377 -0.70 -10.13 6.49
N GLN A 378 -0.37 -9.83 7.77
CA GLN A 378 -1.38 -9.84 8.84
C GLN A 378 -2.53 -8.87 8.56
N THR A 379 -2.24 -7.69 8.01
CA THR A 379 -3.28 -6.73 7.64
C THR A 379 -4.11 -7.23 6.47
N LEU A 380 -3.50 -7.76 5.41
CA LEU A 380 -4.24 -8.29 4.25
C LEU A 380 -5.15 -9.47 4.64
N VAL A 381 -4.68 -10.36 5.52
CA VAL A 381 -5.48 -11.50 6.03
C VAL A 381 -6.70 -11.03 6.82
N LYS A 382 -6.60 -9.92 7.56
CA LYS A 382 -7.73 -9.34 8.32
C LYS A 382 -8.81 -8.73 7.43
N ILE A 383 -8.52 -8.49 6.16
CA ILE A 383 -9.49 -7.97 5.20
C ILE A 383 -10.17 -9.16 4.51
N ASN A 384 -11.47 -9.34 4.76
CA ASN A 384 -12.25 -10.34 4.06
C ASN A 384 -12.36 -9.97 2.57
N SER A 385 -11.79 -10.80 1.71
CA SER A 385 -11.82 -10.67 0.26
C SER A 385 -12.28 -11.97 -0.40
N ALA A 386 -13.09 -12.77 0.30
CA ALA A 386 -13.65 -13.99 -0.25
C ALA A 386 -14.45 -13.70 -1.53
N SER A 387 -14.22 -14.50 -2.56
CA SER A 387 -14.86 -14.35 -3.87
C SER A 387 -16.39 -14.48 -3.75
N PRO A 388 -17.20 -13.54 -4.28
CA PRO A 388 -18.66 -13.64 -4.28
C PRO A 388 -19.21 -14.84 -5.07
N ASP A 389 -18.42 -15.42 -5.97
CA ASP A 389 -18.83 -16.54 -6.83
C ASP A 389 -18.58 -17.92 -6.19
N LEU A 390 -18.00 -17.97 -4.98
CA LEU A 390 -17.60 -19.20 -4.30
C LEU A 390 -18.31 -19.42 -2.96
N GLY A 391 -18.62 -20.69 -2.67
CA GLY A 391 -19.27 -21.12 -1.43
C GLY A 391 -20.79 -20.95 -1.42
N SER A 392 -21.43 -21.39 -0.34
CA SER A 392 -22.89 -21.30 -0.18
C SER A 392 -23.39 -19.91 0.21
N VAL A 393 -22.49 -19.05 0.70
CA VAL A 393 -22.75 -17.65 1.03
C VAL A 393 -21.74 -16.81 0.26
N PRO A 394 -22.18 -15.92 -0.64
CA PRO A 394 -21.29 -15.04 -1.40
C PRO A 394 -20.38 -14.23 -0.46
N GLY A 395 -19.08 -14.23 -0.77
CA GLY A 395 -18.12 -13.35 -0.12
C GLY A 395 -18.30 -11.86 -0.50
N PRO A 396 -17.62 -10.94 0.19
CA PRO A 396 -17.74 -9.50 -0.05
C PRO A 396 -17.02 -9.00 -1.30
N GLY A 397 -16.16 -9.81 -1.92
CA GLY A 397 -15.33 -9.40 -3.06
C GLY A 397 -14.10 -8.56 -2.68
N GLU A 398 -13.42 -8.06 -3.68
CA GLU A 398 -12.04 -7.56 -3.58
C GLU A 398 -11.96 -6.05 -3.31
N THR A 399 -13.10 -5.34 -3.33
CA THR A 399 -13.12 -3.87 -3.24
C THR A 399 -12.41 -3.32 -2.01
N THR A 400 -12.61 -3.91 -0.83
CA THR A 400 -11.99 -3.43 0.42
C THR A 400 -10.49 -3.67 0.44
N ILE A 401 -10.02 -4.84 -0.02
CA ILE A 401 -8.59 -5.15 -0.06
C ILE A 401 -7.88 -4.34 -1.15
N ALA A 402 -8.50 -4.15 -2.32
CA ALA A 402 -8.00 -3.30 -3.39
C ALA A 402 -7.83 -1.84 -2.92
N ARG A 403 -8.81 -1.28 -2.18
CA ARG A 403 -8.68 0.05 -1.56
C ARG A 403 -7.50 0.14 -0.61
N TYR A 404 -7.30 -0.88 0.23
CA TYR A 404 -6.16 -0.91 1.14
C TYR A 404 -4.83 -0.95 0.38
N VAL A 405 -4.72 -1.78 -0.67
CA VAL A 405 -3.51 -1.86 -1.52
C VAL A 405 -3.24 -0.51 -2.18
N ALA A 406 -4.26 0.13 -2.78
CA ALA A 406 -4.13 1.45 -3.40
C ALA A 406 -3.68 2.52 -2.39
N ALA A 407 -4.30 2.56 -1.20
CA ALA A 407 -3.91 3.48 -0.13
C ALA A 407 -2.47 3.23 0.36
N TRP A 408 -2.04 1.96 0.43
CA TRP A 408 -0.68 1.62 0.82
C TRP A 408 0.37 2.08 -0.21
N LEU A 409 0.05 1.97 -1.50
CA LEU A 409 0.89 2.46 -2.60
C LEU A 409 0.94 4.00 -2.64
N GLU A 410 -0.21 4.66 -2.59
CA GLU A 410 -0.30 6.14 -2.60
C GLU A 410 0.35 6.78 -1.37
N HIS A 411 0.29 6.15 -0.19
CA HIS A 411 1.02 6.61 1.00
C HIS A 411 2.53 6.76 0.75
N ARG A 412 3.08 5.95 -0.17
CA ARG A 412 4.49 5.94 -0.59
C ARG A 412 4.74 6.69 -1.89
N ASP A 413 3.71 7.35 -2.42
CA ASP A 413 3.74 8.05 -3.71
C ASP A 413 4.21 7.13 -4.85
N LEU A 414 3.69 5.90 -4.87
CA LEU A 414 3.87 4.97 -5.97
C LEU A 414 2.75 5.21 -6.99
N GLU A 415 3.07 5.16 -8.29
CA GLU A 415 2.08 5.28 -9.35
C GLU A 415 1.07 4.14 -9.21
N THR A 416 -0.22 4.47 -9.10
CA THR A 416 -1.28 3.53 -8.75
C THR A 416 -2.44 3.64 -9.73
N HIS A 417 -2.96 2.49 -10.19
CA HIS A 417 -4.07 2.41 -11.12
C HIS A 417 -5.13 1.42 -10.63
N TRP A 418 -6.40 1.81 -10.77
CA TRP A 418 -7.57 0.99 -10.47
C TRP A 418 -8.15 0.44 -11.77
N VAL A 419 -8.24 -0.89 -11.89
CA VAL A 419 -8.77 -1.57 -13.09
C VAL A 419 -9.98 -2.39 -12.69
N GLU A 420 -11.16 -2.02 -13.18
CA GLU A 420 -12.42 -2.67 -12.82
C GLU A 420 -13.39 -2.69 -14.02
N TYR A 421 -13.35 -3.75 -14.82
CA TYR A 421 -14.33 -3.95 -15.90
C TYR A 421 -15.60 -4.65 -15.41
N THR A 422 -15.49 -5.41 -14.31
CA THR A 422 -16.63 -6.04 -13.62
C THR A 422 -16.82 -5.39 -12.26
N LYS A 423 -17.99 -4.76 -12.05
CA LYS A 423 -18.31 -4.08 -10.78
C LYS A 423 -18.13 -5.04 -9.59
N GLY A 424 -17.39 -4.60 -8.58
CA GLY A 424 -17.09 -5.36 -7.37
C GLY A 424 -15.85 -6.25 -7.47
N ARG A 425 -15.21 -6.33 -8.65
CA ARG A 425 -13.99 -7.14 -8.93
C ARG A 425 -12.78 -6.28 -9.32
N PRO A 426 -12.39 -5.27 -8.52
CA PRO A 426 -11.28 -4.39 -8.90
C PRO A 426 -9.92 -5.06 -8.73
N SER A 427 -9.05 -4.82 -9.71
CA SER A 427 -7.61 -5.07 -9.63
C SER A 427 -6.84 -3.77 -9.44
N VAL A 428 -5.66 -3.83 -8.81
CA VAL A 428 -4.80 -2.66 -8.56
C VAL A 428 -3.44 -2.89 -9.19
N VAL A 429 -2.96 -1.90 -9.95
CA VAL A 429 -1.62 -1.91 -10.54
C VAL A 429 -0.77 -0.82 -9.90
N GLY A 430 0.36 -1.22 -9.32
CA GLY A 430 1.38 -0.31 -8.79
C GLY A 430 2.60 -0.28 -9.70
N VAL A 431 3.17 0.90 -9.95
CA VAL A 431 4.32 1.04 -10.87
C VAL A 431 5.43 1.87 -10.26
N VAL A 432 6.66 1.38 -10.42
CA VAL A 432 7.89 2.17 -10.31
C VAL A 432 8.47 2.26 -11.70
N ARG A 433 8.40 3.45 -12.29
CA ARG A 433 8.94 3.74 -13.62
C ARG A 433 10.47 3.73 -13.58
N GLY A 434 11.07 3.03 -14.54
CA GLY A 434 12.50 3.07 -14.76
C GLY A 434 12.93 4.33 -15.52
N SER A 435 14.23 4.54 -15.65
CA SER A 435 14.79 5.67 -16.43
C SER A 435 14.66 5.50 -17.96
N GLY A 436 14.22 4.33 -18.43
CA GLY A 436 14.06 3.98 -19.84
C GLY A 436 15.13 3.04 -20.40
N GLY A 437 14.76 2.29 -21.44
CA GLY A 437 15.67 1.44 -22.22
C GLY A 437 16.19 0.19 -21.51
N GLY A 438 15.57 -0.23 -20.40
CA GLY A 438 15.81 -1.52 -19.72
C GLY A 438 14.63 -2.48 -19.88
N LYS A 439 14.83 -3.75 -19.52
CA LYS A 439 13.76 -4.76 -19.42
C LYS A 439 12.83 -4.46 -18.25
N SER A 440 11.60 -4.92 -18.27
CA SER A 440 10.57 -4.69 -17.25
C SER A 440 10.14 -6.00 -16.59
N VAL A 441 9.77 -5.95 -15.31
CA VAL A 441 9.31 -7.14 -14.56
C VAL A 441 7.99 -6.87 -13.85
N MET A 442 7.10 -7.85 -13.87
CA MET A 442 5.81 -7.84 -13.18
C MET A 442 5.81 -8.80 -11.98
N PHE A 443 5.34 -8.34 -10.82
CA PHE A 443 5.03 -9.17 -9.66
C PHE A 443 3.51 -9.29 -9.55
N ASN A 444 2.99 -10.47 -9.87
CA ASN A 444 1.55 -10.73 -9.90
C ASN A 444 1.12 -11.55 -8.67
N GLY A 445 -0.06 -11.22 -8.15
CA GLY A 445 -0.72 -12.02 -7.13
C GLY A 445 -2.19 -11.65 -6.98
N HIS A 446 -3.02 -12.65 -6.69
CA HIS A 446 -4.45 -12.46 -6.52
C HIS A 446 -4.82 -11.95 -5.12
N LEU A 447 -5.88 -11.16 -5.06
CA LEU A 447 -6.36 -10.50 -3.85
C LEU A 447 -7.55 -11.25 -3.23
N ASP A 448 -8.27 -12.02 -4.03
CA ASP A 448 -9.38 -12.84 -3.58
C ASP A 448 -8.93 -14.04 -2.76
N THR A 449 -9.90 -14.72 -2.18
CA THR A 449 -9.71 -15.99 -1.48
C THR A 449 -10.92 -16.86 -1.73
N VAL A 450 -10.79 -18.17 -1.56
CA VAL A 450 -11.97 -19.02 -1.38
C VAL A 450 -12.81 -18.62 -0.16
N THR A 451 -13.99 -19.22 -0.03
CA THR A 451 -14.88 -18.99 1.10
C THR A 451 -14.19 -19.15 2.47
N ILE A 452 -14.58 -18.30 3.41
CA ILE A 452 -14.18 -18.40 4.82
C ILE A 452 -15.02 -19.44 5.60
N MET A 453 -16.07 -19.98 4.97
CA MET A 453 -16.93 -20.98 5.59
C MET A 453 -16.17 -22.31 5.76
N GLY A 454 -16.35 -22.94 6.92
CA GLY A 454 -15.70 -24.22 7.24
C GLY A 454 -14.25 -24.11 7.73
N TYR A 455 -13.75 -22.89 7.95
CA TYR A 455 -12.52 -22.66 8.71
C TYR A 455 -12.78 -22.90 10.20
N ASP A 456 -11.93 -23.67 10.89
CA ASP A 456 -12.20 -24.14 12.26
C ASP A 456 -12.07 -23.00 13.30
N ASP A 457 -11.08 -22.11 13.12
CA ASP A 457 -10.83 -20.93 13.96
C ASP A 457 -11.28 -19.62 13.28
N ASP A 458 -10.84 -18.46 13.77
CA ASP A 458 -11.07 -17.16 13.09
C ASP A 458 -10.26 -17.08 11.78
N PRO A 459 -10.93 -17.13 10.60
CA PRO A 459 -10.27 -17.13 9.30
C PRO A 459 -9.56 -15.81 9.00
N LEU A 460 -9.88 -14.72 9.71
CA LEU A 460 -9.32 -13.39 9.49
C LEU A 460 -8.34 -12.98 10.61
N SER A 461 -7.89 -13.94 11.42
CA SER A 461 -7.16 -13.63 12.64
C SER A 461 -5.80 -12.96 12.40
N GLY A 462 -5.07 -13.38 11.36
CA GLY A 462 -3.69 -12.97 11.11
C GLY A 462 -2.75 -13.28 12.28
N LYS A 463 -3.08 -14.26 13.13
CA LYS A 463 -2.31 -14.59 14.33
C LYS A 463 -0.99 -15.26 13.96
N ILE A 464 0.08 -14.96 14.70
CA ILE A 464 1.37 -15.62 14.53
C ILE A 464 1.62 -16.56 15.71
N VAL A 465 1.79 -17.85 15.43
CA VAL A 465 2.10 -18.90 16.41
C VAL A 465 3.25 -19.75 15.86
N ASP A 466 4.31 -19.92 16.64
CA ASP A 466 5.48 -20.75 16.27
C ASP A 466 6.08 -20.46 14.88
N GLY A 467 6.11 -19.18 14.49
CA GLY A 467 6.65 -18.74 13.20
C GLY A 467 5.72 -18.99 12.00
N ARG A 468 4.46 -19.32 12.25
CA ARG A 468 3.39 -19.47 11.24
C ARG A 468 2.35 -18.38 11.44
N LEU A 469 1.96 -17.73 10.34
CA LEU A 469 0.87 -16.76 10.30
C LEU A 469 -0.38 -17.48 9.80
N TYR A 470 -1.45 -17.45 10.60
CA TYR A 470 -2.71 -18.15 10.36
C TYR A 470 -3.79 -17.23 9.81
N GLY A 471 -4.60 -17.79 8.93
CA GLY A 471 -5.81 -17.18 8.38
C GLY A 471 -6.02 -17.55 6.90
N ARG A 472 -7.26 -17.42 6.43
CA ARG A 472 -7.62 -17.65 5.04
C ARG A 472 -6.87 -16.69 4.11
N GLY A 473 -6.25 -17.27 3.10
CA GLY A 473 -5.40 -16.59 2.12
C GLY A 473 -4.05 -16.13 2.65
N SER A 474 -3.67 -16.53 3.87
CA SER A 474 -2.32 -16.26 4.38
C SER A 474 -1.25 -16.89 3.49
N ALA A 475 -1.48 -18.13 3.04
CA ALA A 475 -0.64 -18.84 2.09
C ALA A 475 -1.11 -18.64 0.65
N ASP A 476 -2.42 -18.52 0.41
CA ASP A 476 -3.04 -18.47 -0.93
C ASP A 476 -3.90 -17.20 -1.16
N MET A 477 -3.31 -16.07 -1.57
CA MET A 477 -1.87 -15.85 -1.72
C MET A 477 -1.39 -14.51 -1.13
N LYS A 478 -2.06 -14.01 -0.09
CA LYS A 478 -1.79 -12.69 0.51
C LYS A 478 -0.37 -12.55 1.08
N GLY A 479 0.28 -13.65 1.44
CA GLY A 479 1.71 -13.68 1.79
C GLY A 479 2.61 -13.26 0.62
N GLY A 480 2.34 -13.77 -0.59
CA GLY A 480 3.03 -13.40 -1.83
C GLY A 480 2.71 -11.97 -2.26
N VAL A 481 1.45 -11.57 -2.19
CA VAL A 481 1.00 -10.19 -2.46
C VAL A 481 1.76 -9.17 -1.59
N ALA A 482 1.82 -9.40 -0.28
CA ALA A 482 2.57 -8.53 0.62
C ALA A 482 4.06 -8.45 0.25
N ALA A 483 4.67 -9.57 -0.12
CA ALA A 483 6.05 -9.60 -0.57
C ALA A 483 6.26 -8.80 -1.87
N GLY A 484 5.35 -8.91 -2.85
CA GLY A 484 5.36 -8.14 -4.10
C GLY A 484 5.22 -6.63 -3.86
N MET A 485 4.31 -6.22 -2.99
CA MET A 485 4.13 -4.80 -2.60
C MET A 485 5.40 -4.22 -1.96
N ILE A 486 6.02 -4.96 -1.04
CA ILE A 486 7.28 -4.55 -0.40
C ILE A 486 8.42 -4.49 -1.42
N ALA A 487 8.51 -5.47 -2.33
CA ALA A 487 9.52 -5.46 -3.38
C ALA A 487 9.39 -4.24 -4.29
N LEU A 488 8.18 -3.91 -4.74
CA LEU A 488 7.92 -2.69 -5.51
C LEU A 488 8.35 -1.42 -4.75
N ALA A 489 8.00 -1.30 -3.47
CA ALA A 489 8.41 -0.13 -2.68
C ALA A 489 9.93 -0.04 -2.50
N ASN A 490 10.64 -1.17 -2.41
CA ASN A 490 12.09 -1.21 -2.32
C ASN A 490 12.76 -0.77 -3.63
N THR A 491 12.19 -1.12 -4.79
CA THR A 491 12.79 -0.82 -6.10
C THR A 491 12.73 0.67 -6.45
N LYS A 492 11.79 1.45 -5.90
CA LYS A 492 11.75 2.92 -6.03
C LYS A 492 13.08 3.60 -5.68
N LYS A 493 13.87 2.99 -4.80
CA LYS A 493 15.17 3.55 -4.34
C LYS A 493 16.36 3.14 -5.22
N LEU A 494 16.16 2.25 -6.19
CA LEU A 494 17.25 1.63 -6.95
C LEU A 494 17.57 2.38 -8.25
N GLY A 495 16.68 3.25 -8.74
CA GLY A 495 16.92 3.99 -9.99
C GLY A 495 17.14 3.05 -11.19
N LEU A 496 16.27 2.05 -11.33
CA LEU A 496 16.38 1.00 -12.35
C LEU A 496 16.09 1.55 -13.77
N ARG A 497 16.59 0.87 -14.80
CA ARG A 497 16.37 1.29 -16.19
C ARG A 497 14.99 0.92 -16.73
N GLY A 498 14.45 -0.22 -16.34
CA GLY A 498 13.10 -0.64 -16.73
C GLY A 498 12.10 -0.58 -15.60
N ASP A 499 10.84 -0.74 -15.96
CA ASP A 499 9.71 -0.62 -15.05
C ASP A 499 9.57 -1.86 -14.17
N VAL A 500 9.25 -1.63 -12.90
CA VAL A 500 8.78 -2.68 -11.98
C VAL A 500 7.30 -2.47 -11.78
N ILE A 501 6.51 -3.50 -12.05
CA ILE A 501 5.05 -3.47 -11.99
C ILE A 501 4.60 -4.47 -10.93
N PHE A 502 3.69 -4.07 -10.07
CA PHE A 502 2.95 -4.98 -9.19
C PHE A 502 1.50 -5.02 -9.64
N THR A 503 0.92 -6.22 -9.72
CA THR A 503 -0.49 -6.44 -10.07
C THR A 503 -1.16 -7.25 -8.96
N GLY A 504 -2.05 -6.60 -8.21
CA GLY A 504 -2.98 -7.22 -7.28
C GLY A 504 -4.30 -7.48 -7.99
N VAL A 505 -4.53 -8.71 -8.43
CA VAL A 505 -5.64 -9.06 -9.34
C VAL A 505 -6.83 -9.68 -8.62
N ALA A 506 -8.02 -9.53 -9.19
CA ALA A 506 -9.25 -10.13 -8.68
C ALA A 506 -9.58 -11.46 -9.38
N ASP A 507 -10.44 -12.25 -8.74
CA ASP A 507 -11.15 -13.39 -9.29
C ASP A 507 -10.30 -14.61 -9.72
N GLU A 508 -9.07 -14.78 -9.22
CA GLU A 508 -8.23 -15.93 -9.59
C GLU A 508 -8.85 -17.26 -9.15
N GLU A 509 -9.42 -17.29 -7.94
CA GLU A 509 -10.01 -18.49 -7.33
C GLU A 509 -11.29 -18.96 -8.04
N SER A 510 -11.76 -18.21 -9.05
CA SER A 510 -12.90 -18.57 -9.89
C SER A 510 -12.50 -18.65 -11.37
N LEU A 511 -12.32 -17.51 -12.04
CA LEU A 511 -12.18 -17.45 -13.49
C LEU A 511 -10.96 -16.64 -13.94
N SER A 512 -10.18 -16.06 -13.05
CA SER A 512 -8.98 -15.25 -13.34
C SER A 512 -9.24 -14.02 -14.20
N LYS A 513 -10.43 -13.40 -14.05
CA LYS A 513 -10.80 -12.21 -14.82
C LYS A 513 -9.90 -11.02 -14.54
N GLY A 514 -9.38 -10.87 -13.32
CA GLY A 514 -8.51 -9.75 -12.96
C GLY A 514 -7.23 -9.68 -13.79
N THR A 515 -6.57 -10.82 -14.00
CA THR A 515 -5.38 -10.90 -14.87
C THR A 515 -5.73 -10.67 -16.34
N GLU A 516 -6.87 -11.19 -16.83
CA GLU A 516 -7.35 -10.86 -18.17
C GLU A 516 -7.62 -9.35 -18.32
N ASP A 517 -8.18 -8.71 -17.30
CA ASP A 517 -8.55 -7.30 -17.28
C ASP A 517 -7.32 -6.37 -17.23
N ILE A 518 -6.29 -6.66 -16.44
CA ILE A 518 -5.05 -5.86 -16.46
C ILE A 518 -4.31 -6.04 -17.80
N LEU A 519 -4.33 -7.23 -18.40
CA LEU A 519 -3.78 -7.46 -19.73
C LEU A 519 -4.60 -6.76 -20.81
N ARG A 520 -5.92 -6.69 -20.67
CA ARG A 520 -6.81 -5.92 -21.56
C ARG A 520 -6.57 -4.42 -21.46
N ALA A 521 -6.33 -3.92 -20.24
CA ALA A 521 -5.98 -2.51 -19.99
C ALA A 521 -4.60 -2.12 -20.55
N GLY A 522 -3.81 -3.08 -21.02
CA GLY A 522 -2.54 -2.84 -21.71
C GLY A 522 -1.29 -3.01 -20.87
N TRP A 523 -1.40 -3.47 -19.61
CA TRP A 523 -0.24 -3.72 -18.75
C TRP A 523 0.59 -4.88 -19.29
N ARG A 524 1.89 -4.66 -19.50
CA ARG A 524 2.85 -5.64 -20.04
C ARG A 524 4.19 -5.53 -19.32
N ALA A 525 4.95 -6.62 -19.35
CA ALA A 525 6.34 -6.68 -18.91
C ALA A 525 7.13 -7.68 -19.76
N ASP A 526 8.47 -7.67 -19.70
CA ASP A 526 9.30 -8.67 -20.39
C ASP A 526 9.25 -10.03 -19.65
N ALA A 527 9.10 -10.00 -18.33
CA ALA A 527 8.97 -11.18 -17.50
C ALA A 527 8.05 -10.93 -16.31
N ALA A 528 7.54 -12.01 -15.70
CA ALA A 528 6.70 -11.95 -14.53
C ALA A 528 7.05 -13.03 -13.50
N VAL A 529 6.86 -12.71 -12.22
CA VAL A 529 6.84 -13.68 -11.13
C VAL A 529 5.43 -13.67 -10.52
N VAL A 530 4.73 -14.79 -10.60
CA VAL A 530 3.47 -15.01 -9.88
C VAL A 530 3.82 -15.59 -8.51
N SER A 531 3.47 -14.86 -7.45
CA SER A 531 4.00 -15.08 -6.10
C SER A 531 3.25 -16.11 -5.26
N GLU A 532 2.71 -17.14 -5.90
CA GLU A 532 1.95 -18.24 -5.27
C GLU A 532 2.77 -18.98 -4.21
N SER A 533 2.10 -19.64 -3.27
CA SER A 533 2.80 -20.42 -2.23
C SER A 533 3.38 -21.73 -2.77
N THR A 534 4.58 -21.63 -3.36
CA THR A 534 5.30 -22.75 -3.99
C THR A 534 6.34 -23.42 -3.08
N ASN A 535 6.28 -23.22 -1.76
CA ASN A 535 7.28 -23.75 -0.83
C ASN A 535 8.72 -23.29 -1.10
N LEU A 536 8.88 -22.09 -1.68
CA LEU A 536 10.13 -21.53 -2.18
C LEU A 536 10.75 -22.27 -3.38
N GLU A 537 10.00 -23.18 -4.01
CA GLU A 537 10.40 -23.87 -5.25
C GLU A 537 9.99 -23.02 -6.47
N ILE A 538 10.79 -23.06 -7.52
CA ILE A 538 10.49 -22.37 -8.78
C ILE A 538 9.66 -23.31 -9.62
N ASN A 539 8.39 -22.98 -9.78
CA ASN A 539 7.50 -23.74 -10.66
C ASN A 539 7.57 -23.11 -12.07
N HIS A 540 8.25 -23.80 -12.99
CA HIS A 540 8.49 -23.33 -14.37
C HIS A 540 7.42 -23.77 -15.36
N ALA A 541 6.59 -24.73 -14.96
CA ALA A 541 5.50 -25.27 -15.76
C ALA A 541 4.31 -25.62 -14.85
N HIS A 542 3.10 -25.56 -15.41
CA HIS A 542 1.91 -26.04 -14.72
C HIS A 542 0.84 -26.58 -15.67
N LYS A 543 -0.04 -27.44 -15.14
CA LYS A 543 -1.12 -28.04 -15.94
C LYS A 543 -2.18 -27.01 -16.31
N GLY A 544 -2.80 -27.21 -17.47
CA GLY A 544 -4.05 -26.59 -17.88
C GLY A 544 -5.25 -27.37 -17.36
N TYR A 545 -6.46 -26.89 -17.64
CA TYR A 545 -7.68 -27.66 -17.45
C TYR A 545 -8.82 -27.18 -18.32
N CYS A 546 -9.80 -28.04 -18.56
CA CYS A 546 -11.06 -27.67 -19.15
C CYS A 546 -12.23 -28.43 -18.50
N HIS A 547 -13.41 -27.82 -18.54
CA HIS A 547 -14.66 -28.44 -18.14
C HIS A 547 -15.47 -28.81 -19.38
N VAL A 548 -15.87 -30.08 -19.41
CA VAL A 548 -16.61 -30.69 -20.52
C VAL A 548 -18.00 -31.08 -20.01
N GLU A 549 -19.03 -30.56 -20.66
CA GLU A 549 -20.41 -30.98 -20.45
C GLU A 549 -20.72 -32.12 -21.43
N ILE A 550 -21.21 -33.24 -20.90
CA ILE A 550 -21.65 -34.40 -21.68
C ILE A 550 -23.15 -34.58 -21.46
N LYS A 551 -23.93 -34.45 -22.54
CA LYS A 551 -25.37 -34.69 -22.53
C LYS A 551 -25.67 -36.03 -23.18
N VAL A 552 -26.19 -36.96 -22.40
CA VAL A 552 -26.69 -38.26 -22.85
C VAL A 552 -28.19 -38.18 -23.02
N TYR A 553 -28.68 -38.61 -24.18
CA TYR A 553 -30.06 -38.51 -24.59
C TYR A 553 -30.78 -39.85 -24.47
N GLY A 554 -32.04 -39.78 -24.08
CA GLY A 554 -32.99 -40.88 -24.03
C GLY A 554 -34.33 -40.47 -24.62
N LEU A 555 -35.37 -41.22 -24.28
CA LEU A 555 -36.74 -40.99 -24.74
C LEU A 555 -37.69 -41.20 -23.55
N ALA A 556 -38.37 -40.14 -23.15
CA ALA A 556 -39.31 -40.21 -22.03
C ALA A 556 -40.52 -41.09 -22.38
N ALA A 557 -40.87 -41.96 -21.44
CA ALA A 557 -42.05 -42.81 -21.47
C ALA A 557 -42.49 -43.09 -20.04
N HIS A 558 -43.76 -43.45 -19.85
CA HIS A 558 -44.24 -43.95 -18.56
C HIS A 558 -43.41 -45.17 -18.14
N GLY A 559 -43.08 -45.31 -16.85
CA GLY A 559 -42.17 -46.34 -16.33
C GLY A 559 -42.61 -47.78 -16.63
N SER A 560 -43.90 -48.00 -16.87
CA SER A 560 -44.44 -49.29 -17.30
C SER A 560 -44.31 -49.59 -18.81
N ARG A 561 -43.86 -48.63 -19.62
CA ARG A 561 -43.74 -48.70 -21.09
C ARG A 561 -42.28 -48.80 -21.51
N ALA A 562 -41.62 -49.86 -21.06
CA ALA A 562 -40.25 -50.19 -21.43
C ALA A 562 -40.06 -50.40 -22.94
N ASP A 563 -41.14 -50.66 -23.68
CA ASP A 563 -41.15 -50.78 -25.14
C ASP A 563 -41.01 -49.45 -25.88
N LEU A 564 -41.26 -48.31 -25.21
CA LEU A 564 -41.22 -46.97 -25.79
C LEU A 564 -40.11 -46.08 -25.24
N GLY A 565 -39.62 -46.36 -24.03
CA GLY A 565 -38.64 -45.51 -23.34
C GLY A 565 -37.20 -45.87 -23.69
N ILE A 566 -36.33 -44.86 -23.73
CA ILE A 566 -34.87 -45.04 -23.75
C ILE A 566 -34.34 -44.34 -22.50
N ASP A 567 -33.66 -45.09 -21.64
CA ASP A 567 -33.18 -44.59 -20.34
C ASP A 567 -31.85 -43.84 -20.49
N ALA A 568 -31.90 -42.50 -20.44
CA ALA A 568 -30.69 -41.68 -20.50
C ALA A 568 -29.72 -41.90 -19.32
N ILE A 569 -30.22 -42.27 -18.13
CA ILE A 569 -29.37 -42.51 -16.94
C ILE A 569 -28.63 -43.84 -17.10
N ALA A 570 -29.33 -44.90 -17.55
CA ALA A 570 -28.68 -46.17 -17.86
C ALA A 570 -27.62 -46.00 -18.97
N ASN A 571 -27.95 -45.24 -20.02
CA ASN A 571 -27.02 -44.90 -21.09
C ASN A 571 -25.80 -44.10 -20.60
N ALA A 572 -25.98 -43.18 -19.64
CA ALA A 572 -24.88 -42.47 -19.01
C ALA A 572 -23.91 -43.41 -18.29
N GLY A 573 -24.39 -44.52 -17.73
CA GLY A 573 -23.55 -45.58 -17.16
C GLY A 573 -22.57 -46.18 -18.17
N HIS A 574 -23.00 -46.41 -19.41
CA HIS A 574 -22.12 -46.93 -20.47
C HIS A 574 -21.01 -45.93 -20.83
N PHE A 575 -21.35 -44.63 -20.92
CA PHE A 575 -20.35 -43.58 -21.13
C PHE A 575 -19.34 -43.51 -19.98
N LEU A 576 -19.80 -43.57 -18.72
CA LEU A 576 -18.91 -43.50 -17.55
C LEU A 576 -17.92 -44.67 -17.48
N VAL A 577 -18.31 -45.86 -17.93
CA VAL A 577 -17.39 -47.00 -18.05
C VAL A 577 -16.29 -46.72 -19.07
N GLU A 578 -16.64 -46.19 -20.24
CA GLU A 578 -15.65 -45.82 -21.27
C GLU A 578 -14.76 -44.65 -20.81
N PHE A 579 -15.35 -43.66 -20.13
CA PHE A 579 -14.63 -42.55 -19.50
C PHE A 579 -13.61 -43.06 -18.46
N GLY A 580 -13.98 -44.07 -17.66
CA GLY A 580 -13.04 -44.71 -16.73
C GLY A 580 -11.83 -45.34 -17.42
N LYS A 581 -12.03 -46.01 -18.56
CA LYS A 581 -10.92 -46.55 -19.38
C LYS A 581 -10.05 -45.42 -19.95
N TYR A 582 -10.66 -44.32 -20.38
CA TYR A 582 -9.96 -43.14 -20.86
C TYR A 582 -9.09 -42.52 -19.76
N VAL A 583 -9.60 -42.38 -18.53
CA VAL A 583 -8.82 -41.88 -17.39
C VAL A 583 -7.57 -42.74 -17.15
N GLN A 584 -7.70 -44.07 -17.18
CA GLN A 584 -6.56 -44.98 -17.06
C GLN A 584 -5.57 -44.82 -18.23
N LYS A 585 -6.09 -44.71 -19.47
CA LYS A 585 -5.26 -44.51 -20.66
C LYS A 585 -4.45 -43.20 -20.59
N LEU A 586 -5.01 -42.14 -20.02
CA LEU A 586 -4.25 -40.89 -19.80
C LEU A 586 -3.09 -41.11 -18.84
N GLN A 587 -3.31 -41.83 -17.73
CA GLN A 587 -2.27 -42.11 -16.72
C GLN A 587 -1.15 -43.01 -17.25
N GLU A 588 -1.49 -43.94 -18.16
CA GLU A 588 -0.54 -44.86 -18.79
C GLU A 588 0.08 -44.28 -20.09
N GLY A 589 -0.42 -43.14 -20.56
CA GLY A 589 -0.02 -42.50 -21.80
C GLY A 589 1.30 -41.73 -21.72
N PRO A 590 1.74 -41.12 -22.83
CA PRO A 590 2.90 -40.24 -22.82
C PRO A 590 2.62 -39.02 -21.94
N GLY A 591 3.55 -38.72 -21.03
CA GLY A 591 3.51 -37.54 -20.16
C GLY A 591 4.59 -36.52 -20.52
N ASP A 592 4.41 -35.31 -20.01
CA ASP A 592 5.43 -34.26 -19.98
C ASP A 592 6.50 -34.60 -18.93
N GLU A 593 7.76 -34.26 -19.20
CA GLU A 593 8.90 -34.57 -18.31
C GLU A 593 8.75 -33.94 -16.92
N THR A 594 8.12 -32.76 -16.83
CA THR A 594 7.92 -32.01 -15.59
C THR A 594 6.55 -32.29 -14.98
N LEU A 595 5.49 -32.27 -15.79
CA LEU A 595 4.09 -32.29 -15.32
C LEU A 595 3.47 -33.69 -15.26
N GLY A 596 4.16 -34.70 -15.79
CA GLY A 596 3.62 -36.04 -15.94
C GLY A 596 2.47 -36.06 -16.95
N THR A 597 1.45 -36.86 -16.71
CA THR A 597 0.34 -37.07 -17.66
C THR A 597 -0.83 -36.13 -17.43
N GLY A 598 -1.69 -36.00 -18.44
CA GLY A 598 -3.04 -35.48 -18.27
C GLY A 598 -3.87 -36.35 -17.31
N THR A 599 -4.91 -35.77 -16.71
CA THR A 599 -5.86 -36.48 -15.84
C THR A 599 -7.29 -36.03 -16.09
N ALA A 600 -8.27 -36.90 -15.86
CA ALA A 600 -9.68 -36.51 -15.95
C ALA A 600 -10.50 -37.15 -14.82
N HIS A 601 -11.61 -36.50 -14.46
CA HIS A 601 -12.62 -37.09 -13.58
C HIS A 601 -14.02 -36.51 -13.89
N ALA A 602 -15.07 -37.27 -13.58
CA ALA A 602 -16.44 -36.78 -13.63
C ALA A 602 -16.77 -36.11 -12.28
N SER A 603 -17.11 -34.83 -12.30
CA SER A 603 -17.35 -34.02 -11.09
C SER A 603 -18.82 -33.94 -10.71
N VAL A 604 -19.73 -33.97 -11.69
CA VAL A 604 -21.19 -33.87 -11.47
C VAL A 604 -21.93 -34.81 -12.41
N ILE A 605 -23.00 -35.44 -11.93
CA ILE A 605 -23.99 -36.16 -12.76
C ILE A 605 -25.41 -35.82 -12.30
N SER A 606 -26.31 -35.56 -13.24
CA SER A 606 -27.72 -35.27 -12.97
C SER A 606 -28.61 -35.81 -14.09
N GLY A 607 -29.71 -36.48 -13.79
CA GLY A 607 -30.64 -37.01 -14.79
C GLY A 607 -31.97 -37.46 -14.19
N GLY A 608 -33.03 -37.43 -15.00
CA GLY A 608 -34.40 -37.77 -14.59
C GLY A 608 -35.15 -36.63 -13.90
N GLU A 609 -36.48 -36.70 -13.96
CA GLU A 609 -37.39 -35.70 -13.37
C GLU A 609 -38.28 -36.30 -12.27
N GLU A 610 -38.68 -37.57 -12.42
CA GLU A 610 -39.51 -38.30 -11.46
C GLU A 610 -39.28 -39.81 -11.54
N ALA A 611 -39.73 -40.56 -10.54
CA ALA A 611 -39.47 -42.01 -10.43
C ALA A 611 -40.30 -42.87 -11.42
N SER A 612 -41.41 -42.34 -11.94
CA SER A 612 -42.37 -43.11 -12.75
C SER A 612 -42.22 -42.88 -14.24
N SER A 613 -41.11 -42.29 -14.69
CA SER A 613 -40.85 -41.98 -16.10
C SER A 613 -39.41 -42.33 -16.49
N TYR A 614 -39.23 -42.80 -17.72
CA TYR A 614 -37.90 -42.96 -18.32
C TYR A 614 -37.25 -41.58 -18.50
N PRO A 615 -35.99 -41.38 -18.09
CA PRO A 615 -35.33 -40.09 -18.19
C PRO A 615 -34.97 -39.78 -19.65
N ALA A 616 -35.43 -38.64 -20.18
CA ALA A 616 -35.10 -38.19 -21.53
C ALA A 616 -33.66 -37.62 -21.66
N GLN A 617 -33.03 -37.23 -20.54
CA GLN A 617 -31.70 -36.67 -20.53
C GLN A 617 -30.96 -36.99 -19.23
N CYS A 618 -29.65 -37.19 -19.34
CA CYS A 618 -28.69 -37.17 -18.25
C CYS A 618 -27.48 -36.31 -18.63
N THR A 619 -27.07 -35.40 -17.75
CA THR A 619 -25.92 -34.50 -17.94
C THR A 619 -24.79 -34.91 -16.99
N ILE A 620 -23.58 -35.01 -17.52
CA ILE A 620 -22.34 -35.23 -16.78
C ILE A 620 -21.43 -34.01 -16.99
N ILE A 621 -20.80 -33.52 -15.93
CA ILE A 621 -19.69 -32.55 -16.03
C ILE A 621 -18.40 -33.30 -15.71
N ALA A 622 -17.41 -33.18 -16.59
CA ALA A 622 -16.07 -33.71 -16.39
C ALA A 622 -15.03 -32.58 -16.36
N GLU A 623 -14.02 -32.72 -15.50
CA GLU A 623 -12.81 -31.90 -15.55
C GLU A 623 -11.68 -32.70 -16.18
N ARG A 624 -10.98 -32.09 -17.14
CA ARG A 624 -9.80 -32.63 -17.81
C ARG A 624 -8.62 -31.69 -17.59
N ARG A 625 -7.60 -32.13 -16.85
CA ARG A 625 -6.33 -31.40 -16.62
C ARG A 625 -5.37 -31.67 -17.76
N THR A 626 -4.93 -30.66 -18.49
CA THR A 626 -4.11 -30.78 -19.70
C THR A 626 -2.63 -30.49 -19.44
N ILE A 627 -1.74 -31.05 -20.27
CA ILE A 627 -0.31 -30.74 -20.31
C ILE A 627 0.06 -30.03 -21.63
N PRO A 628 1.25 -29.39 -21.75
CA PRO A 628 1.66 -28.73 -22.98
C PRO A 628 1.50 -29.62 -24.22
N GLY A 629 0.82 -29.10 -25.24
CA GLY A 629 0.49 -29.83 -26.48
C GLY A 629 -0.92 -30.43 -26.53
N GLU A 630 -1.61 -30.56 -25.39
CA GLU A 630 -3.00 -31.04 -25.34
C GLU A 630 -4.00 -29.87 -25.48
N THR A 631 -4.41 -29.55 -26.71
CA THR A 631 -5.33 -28.43 -26.99
C THR A 631 -6.80 -28.78 -26.77
N ASN A 632 -7.68 -27.77 -26.75
CA ASN A 632 -9.13 -28.00 -26.65
C ASN A 632 -9.67 -28.86 -27.80
N GLU A 633 -9.09 -28.74 -29.00
CA GLU A 633 -9.46 -29.55 -30.16
C GLU A 633 -9.08 -31.02 -29.96
N VAL A 634 -7.93 -31.28 -29.34
CA VAL A 634 -7.50 -32.64 -28.96
C VAL A 634 -8.47 -33.21 -27.94
N VAL A 635 -8.75 -32.48 -26.86
CA VAL A 635 -9.67 -32.95 -25.81
C VAL A 635 -11.07 -33.19 -26.38
N GLN A 636 -11.62 -32.25 -27.15
CA GLN A 636 -12.95 -32.42 -27.76
C GLN A 636 -13.01 -33.68 -28.61
N LYS A 637 -11.96 -33.94 -29.43
CA LYS A 637 -11.87 -35.15 -30.22
C LYS A 637 -11.83 -36.42 -29.36
N GLU A 638 -11.11 -36.42 -28.25
CA GLU A 638 -11.06 -37.57 -27.33
C GLU A 638 -12.44 -37.92 -26.77
N PHE A 639 -13.24 -36.91 -26.39
CA PHE A 639 -14.61 -37.11 -25.93
C PHE A 639 -15.55 -37.57 -27.06
N ASP A 640 -15.42 -37.00 -28.25
CA ASP A 640 -16.20 -37.43 -29.43
C ASP A 640 -15.88 -38.89 -29.81
N ASP A 641 -14.61 -39.29 -29.74
CA ASP A 641 -14.16 -40.66 -30.01
C ASP A 641 -14.72 -41.64 -28.96
N MET A 642 -14.77 -41.26 -27.68
CA MET A 642 -15.41 -42.06 -26.62
C MET A 642 -16.91 -42.25 -26.88
N ILE A 643 -17.62 -41.17 -27.23
CA ILE A 643 -19.05 -41.22 -27.58
C ILE A 643 -19.27 -42.14 -28.77
N ALA A 644 -18.45 -42.03 -29.81
CA ALA A 644 -18.52 -42.88 -31.00
C ALA A 644 -18.18 -44.34 -30.71
N SER A 645 -17.30 -44.62 -29.73
CA SER A 645 -16.99 -45.97 -29.25
C SER A 645 -18.21 -46.62 -28.61
N VAL A 646 -18.85 -45.93 -27.66
CA VAL A 646 -20.05 -46.42 -26.96
C VAL A 646 -21.22 -46.60 -27.93
N ALA A 647 -21.42 -45.67 -28.87
CA ALA A 647 -22.50 -45.74 -29.87
C ALA A 647 -22.40 -46.96 -30.80
N LYS A 648 -21.22 -47.59 -30.93
CA LYS A 648 -21.06 -48.84 -31.70
C LYS A 648 -21.50 -50.09 -30.94
N GLU A 649 -21.43 -50.06 -29.61
CA GLU A 649 -21.70 -51.22 -28.75
C GLU A 649 -23.11 -51.18 -28.16
N VAL A 650 -23.64 -49.99 -27.87
CA VAL A 650 -24.92 -49.77 -27.20
C VAL A 650 -25.94 -49.27 -28.21
N THR A 651 -27.00 -50.06 -28.43
CA THR A 651 -28.11 -49.69 -29.31
C THR A 651 -28.86 -48.48 -28.73
N ASP A 652 -29.28 -47.55 -29.59
CA ASP A 652 -29.98 -46.31 -29.22
C ASP A 652 -29.21 -45.32 -28.31
N PHE A 653 -27.88 -45.52 -28.14
CA PHE A 653 -27.05 -44.56 -27.43
C PHE A 653 -26.82 -43.30 -28.27
N LYS A 654 -27.15 -42.13 -27.70
CA LYS A 654 -26.89 -40.82 -28.28
C LYS A 654 -26.37 -39.88 -27.21
N ALA A 655 -25.24 -39.24 -27.48
CA ALA A 655 -24.67 -38.23 -26.60
C ALA A 655 -23.94 -37.14 -27.39
N GLU A 656 -23.70 -36.01 -26.76
CA GLU A 656 -22.79 -34.96 -27.23
C GLU A 656 -21.90 -34.48 -26.08
N ALA A 657 -20.67 -34.08 -26.39
CA ALA A 657 -19.75 -33.45 -25.45
C ALA A 657 -19.42 -32.04 -25.92
N LYS A 658 -19.30 -31.09 -24.99
CA LYS A 658 -18.91 -29.71 -25.29
C LYS A 658 -18.02 -29.14 -24.18
N ILE A 659 -16.85 -28.68 -24.57
CA ILE A 659 -16.02 -27.83 -23.69
C ILE A 659 -16.73 -26.48 -23.51
N PHE A 660 -17.06 -26.11 -22.28
CA PHE A 660 -17.69 -24.83 -21.97
C PHE A 660 -16.78 -23.87 -21.19
N PHE A 661 -15.67 -24.37 -20.65
CA PHE A 661 -14.65 -23.56 -19.99
C PHE A 661 -13.27 -24.21 -20.15
N SER A 662 -12.22 -23.41 -20.34
CA SER A 662 -10.86 -23.91 -20.51
C SER A 662 -9.81 -22.88 -20.12
N ARG A 663 -8.67 -23.39 -19.64
CA ARG A 663 -7.49 -22.67 -19.17
C ARG A 663 -6.24 -23.44 -19.63
N PRO A 664 -5.33 -22.82 -20.40
CA PRO A 664 -4.22 -23.54 -21.01
C PRO A 664 -3.13 -23.90 -20.00
N PRO A 665 -2.31 -24.94 -20.27
CA PRO A 665 -1.07 -25.20 -19.53
C PRO A 665 -0.05 -24.09 -19.80
N GLN A 666 0.97 -24.00 -18.94
CA GLN A 666 2.09 -23.08 -19.10
C GLN A 666 3.41 -23.83 -18.97
N PHE A 667 4.42 -23.35 -19.71
CA PHE A 667 5.79 -23.84 -19.67
C PHE A 667 6.78 -22.71 -19.95
N THR A 668 7.86 -22.65 -19.18
CA THR A 668 9.05 -21.80 -19.40
C THR A 668 10.28 -22.66 -19.25
N ALA A 669 11.16 -22.66 -20.26
CA ALA A 669 12.34 -23.53 -20.25
C ALA A 669 13.27 -23.25 -19.06
N GLU A 670 13.84 -24.31 -18.46
CA GLU A 670 14.80 -24.22 -17.36
C GLU A 670 16.05 -23.43 -17.75
N ASP A 671 16.47 -23.53 -19.01
CA ASP A 671 17.67 -22.89 -19.51
C ASP A 671 17.46 -21.42 -19.94
N HIS A 672 16.22 -20.93 -19.89
CA HIS A 672 15.85 -19.57 -20.21
C HIS A 672 16.61 -18.58 -19.31
N PRO A 673 17.11 -17.44 -19.85
CA PRO A 673 17.90 -16.48 -19.07
C PRO A 673 17.21 -15.98 -17.79
N PHE A 674 15.89 -15.79 -17.85
CA PHE A 674 15.10 -15.38 -16.69
C PHE A 674 15.04 -16.47 -15.61
N THR A 675 14.82 -17.74 -15.99
CA THR A 675 14.80 -18.88 -15.06
C THR A 675 16.14 -19.06 -14.35
N LYS A 676 17.25 -18.92 -15.07
CA LYS A 676 18.59 -18.97 -14.48
C LYS A 676 18.85 -17.82 -13.49
N LEU A 677 18.41 -16.61 -13.82
CA LEU A 677 18.52 -15.46 -12.94
C LEU A 677 17.72 -15.68 -11.66
N VAL A 678 16.45 -16.05 -11.77
CA VAL A 678 15.58 -16.33 -10.62
C VAL A 678 16.19 -17.46 -9.78
N SER A 679 16.67 -18.54 -10.39
CA SER A 679 17.35 -19.65 -9.69
C SER A 679 18.56 -19.18 -8.88
N GLY A 680 19.39 -18.28 -9.43
CA GLY A 680 20.53 -17.70 -8.70
C GLY A 680 20.09 -16.84 -7.51
N VAL A 681 19.04 -16.04 -7.68
CA VAL A 681 18.48 -15.21 -6.61
C VAL A 681 17.87 -16.08 -5.51
N VAL A 682 17.04 -17.07 -5.87
CA VAL A 682 16.47 -18.05 -4.94
C VAL A 682 17.58 -18.76 -4.16
N GLY A 683 18.64 -19.17 -4.85
CA GLY A 683 19.80 -19.78 -4.22
C GLY A 683 20.44 -18.92 -3.14
N THR A 684 20.55 -17.62 -3.43
CA THR A 684 21.13 -16.62 -2.53
C THR A 684 20.24 -16.35 -1.31
N VAL A 685 18.93 -16.12 -1.49
CA VAL A 685 18.02 -15.74 -0.39
C VAL A 685 17.61 -16.92 0.49
N THR A 686 17.63 -18.14 -0.06
CA THR A 686 17.33 -19.36 0.70
C THR A 686 18.57 -19.99 1.34
N GLY A 687 19.76 -19.71 0.79
CA GLY A 687 21.03 -20.34 1.19
C GLY A 687 21.12 -21.82 0.79
N LYS A 688 20.31 -22.27 -0.17
CA LYS A 688 20.25 -23.63 -0.70
C LYS A 688 20.07 -23.56 -2.21
N ASP A 689 20.46 -24.60 -2.95
CA ASP A 689 20.21 -24.64 -4.38
C ASP A 689 18.70 -24.55 -4.68
N ALA A 690 18.34 -23.77 -5.70
CA ALA A 690 16.96 -23.61 -6.12
C ALA A 690 16.42 -24.94 -6.66
N VAL A 691 15.21 -25.31 -6.23
CA VAL A 691 14.49 -26.45 -6.77
C VAL A 691 13.60 -25.96 -7.90
N ILE A 692 13.74 -26.55 -9.08
CA ILE A 692 12.86 -26.30 -10.22
C ILE A 692 11.88 -27.48 -10.31
N ALA A 693 10.58 -27.17 -10.37
CA ALA A 693 9.52 -28.17 -10.31
C ALA A 693 8.33 -27.80 -11.21
N GLY A 694 7.40 -28.74 -11.36
CA GLY A 694 6.11 -28.55 -12.03
C GLY A 694 4.98 -28.42 -11.02
N ALA A 695 4.02 -27.54 -11.29
CA ALA A 695 2.81 -27.43 -10.50
C ALA A 695 1.66 -28.25 -11.13
N PRO A 696 0.97 -29.12 -10.36
CA PRO A 696 -0.19 -29.86 -10.85
C PRO A 696 -1.46 -29.00 -10.97
N PHE A 697 -1.50 -27.86 -10.27
CA PHE A 697 -2.59 -26.88 -10.31
C PHE A 697 -2.41 -25.87 -11.44
N TRP A 698 -3.40 -25.01 -11.65
CA TRP A 698 -3.36 -23.95 -12.66
C TRP A 698 -3.17 -22.59 -11.99
N THR A 699 -2.54 -21.63 -12.68
CA THR A 699 -2.40 -20.23 -12.20
C THR A 699 -2.41 -19.24 -13.37
N ASP A 700 -2.50 -17.96 -13.03
CA ASP A 700 -2.39 -16.81 -13.95
C ASP A 700 -1.15 -16.76 -14.85
N CYS A 701 -0.09 -17.55 -14.57
CA CYS A 701 1.09 -17.62 -15.43
C CYS A 701 0.75 -17.95 -16.88
N ALA A 702 -0.27 -18.79 -17.11
CA ALA A 702 -0.70 -19.13 -18.46
C ALA A 702 -1.24 -17.92 -19.23
N LEU A 703 -2.04 -17.06 -18.58
CA LEU A 703 -2.58 -15.84 -19.20
C LEU A 703 -1.49 -14.83 -19.55
N LEU A 704 -0.47 -14.72 -18.69
CA LEU A 704 0.70 -13.87 -18.94
C LEU A 704 1.52 -14.41 -20.13
N ALA A 705 1.74 -15.72 -20.19
CA ALA A 705 2.47 -16.38 -21.27
C ALA A 705 1.80 -16.19 -22.64
N GLU A 706 0.46 -16.26 -22.71
CA GLU A 706 -0.30 -15.99 -23.95
C GLU A 706 -0.08 -14.58 -24.51
N LYS A 707 0.37 -13.63 -23.68
CA LYS A 707 0.71 -12.26 -24.10
C LYS A 707 2.21 -12.05 -24.33
N GLY A 708 2.99 -13.13 -24.35
CA GLY A 708 4.44 -13.10 -24.58
C GLY A 708 5.27 -12.64 -23.39
N ILE A 709 4.67 -12.57 -22.19
CA ILE A 709 5.38 -12.27 -20.94
C ILE A 709 5.97 -13.58 -20.41
N VAL A 710 7.26 -13.63 -20.10
CA VAL A 710 7.90 -14.85 -19.58
C VAL A 710 7.56 -15.05 -18.09
N PRO A 711 6.70 -16.01 -17.71
CA PRO A 711 6.25 -16.15 -16.32
C PRO A 711 6.99 -17.25 -15.57
N LEU A 712 7.20 -17.04 -14.27
CA LEU A 712 7.59 -18.09 -13.32
C LEU A 712 6.72 -18.00 -12.07
N LEU A 713 6.39 -19.15 -11.49
CA LEU A 713 5.74 -19.21 -10.18
C LEU A 713 6.82 -19.35 -9.10
N TRP A 714 6.84 -18.42 -8.16
CA TRP A 714 7.74 -18.51 -7.01
C TRP A 714 7.24 -17.67 -5.84
N GLY A 715 7.01 -18.30 -4.69
CA GLY A 715 6.54 -17.59 -3.51
C GLY A 715 6.71 -18.38 -2.21
N PRO A 716 5.98 -17.99 -1.15
CA PRO A 716 6.30 -18.39 0.22
C PRO A 716 6.01 -19.88 0.48
N LYS A 717 6.40 -20.32 1.67
CA LYS A 717 6.11 -21.66 2.19
C LYS A 717 4.85 -21.63 3.03
N GLY A 718 3.83 -22.39 2.64
CA GLY A 718 2.55 -22.48 3.33
C GLY A 718 1.88 -23.83 3.13
N GLU A 719 0.88 -24.10 3.97
CA GLU A 719 0.13 -25.35 3.97
C GLU A 719 -1.36 -25.06 4.26
N GLY A 720 -2.24 -26.01 3.94
CA GLY A 720 -3.66 -25.90 4.25
C GLY A 720 -4.50 -25.11 3.24
N PHE A 721 -4.05 -25.01 1.99
CA PHE A 721 -4.80 -24.39 0.89
C PHE A 721 -6.24 -24.92 0.86
N HIS A 722 -7.21 -24.00 0.89
CA HIS A 722 -8.66 -24.29 0.92
C HIS A 722 -9.12 -25.18 2.10
N GLY A 723 -8.23 -25.48 3.05
CA GLY A 723 -8.48 -26.34 4.18
C GLY A 723 -9.18 -25.62 5.34
N LYS A 724 -9.45 -26.39 6.40
CA LYS A 724 -10.03 -25.88 7.66
C LYS A 724 -9.08 -25.00 8.47
N GLU A 725 -7.80 -25.14 8.21
CA GLU A 725 -6.71 -24.38 8.77
C GLU A 725 -5.75 -24.08 7.61
N GLU A 726 -5.24 -22.86 7.56
CA GLU A 726 -4.31 -22.38 6.53
C GLU A 726 -3.27 -21.49 7.19
N PHE A 727 -1.99 -21.72 6.87
CA PHE A 727 -0.91 -20.89 7.39
C PHE A 727 0.26 -20.74 6.41
N VAL A 728 0.99 -19.63 6.58
CA VAL A 728 2.23 -19.34 5.89
C VAL A 728 3.38 -19.15 6.88
N HIS A 729 4.58 -19.62 6.54
CA HIS A 729 5.77 -19.46 7.35
C HIS A 729 6.33 -18.03 7.22
N ILE A 730 6.43 -17.30 8.34
CA ILE A 730 6.79 -15.87 8.31
C ILE A 730 8.15 -15.59 7.69
N LYS A 731 9.14 -16.48 7.93
CA LYS A 731 10.49 -16.35 7.37
C LYS A 731 10.49 -16.46 5.84
N SER A 732 9.60 -17.29 5.29
CA SER A 732 9.51 -17.46 3.83
C SER A 732 8.94 -16.22 3.15
N ILE A 733 8.03 -15.49 3.80
CA ILE A 733 7.52 -14.20 3.30
C ILE A 733 8.68 -13.20 3.19
N GLU A 734 9.52 -13.09 4.21
CA GLU A 734 10.70 -12.20 4.19
C GLU A 734 11.67 -12.56 3.06
N GLN A 735 11.91 -13.87 2.85
CA GLN A 735 12.79 -14.37 1.78
C GLN A 735 12.25 -14.05 0.39
N VAL A 736 10.94 -14.19 0.18
CA VAL A 736 10.28 -13.84 -1.09
C VAL A 736 10.34 -12.34 -1.34
N ALA A 737 10.06 -11.51 -0.33
CA ALA A 737 10.17 -10.04 -0.48
C ALA A 737 11.60 -9.60 -0.85
N GLU A 738 12.61 -10.19 -0.20
CA GLU A 738 14.03 -9.95 -0.53
C GLU A 738 14.38 -10.46 -1.94
N GLY A 739 13.93 -11.66 -2.32
CA GLY A 739 14.21 -12.22 -3.62
C GLY A 739 13.53 -11.49 -4.77
N LEU A 740 12.26 -11.09 -4.64
CA LEU A 740 11.58 -10.27 -5.65
C LEU A 740 12.30 -8.94 -5.85
N THR A 741 12.75 -8.30 -4.77
CA THR A 741 13.58 -7.07 -4.86
C THR A 741 14.87 -7.32 -5.64
N ASN A 742 15.56 -8.43 -5.35
CA ASN A 742 16.82 -8.79 -6.04
C ASN A 742 16.60 -9.18 -7.51
N ILE A 743 15.50 -9.88 -7.82
CA ILE A 743 15.12 -10.21 -9.21
C ILE A 743 14.95 -8.94 -10.02
N ALA A 744 14.21 -7.94 -9.51
CA ALA A 744 14.08 -6.66 -10.19
C ALA A 744 15.46 -5.98 -10.37
N ALA A 745 16.28 -5.95 -9.31
CA ALA A 745 17.59 -5.30 -9.35
C ALA A 745 18.55 -5.93 -10.38
N GLU A 746 18.56 -7.26 -10.49
CA GLU A 746 19.45 -7.98 -11.40
C GLU A 746 18.91 -8.02 -12.84
N PHE A 747 17.59 -8.16 -13.02
CA PHE A 747 16.98 -8.30 -14.35
C PHE A 747 16.91 -6.97 -15.12
N LEU A 748 16.71 -5.85 -14.43
CA LEU A 748 16.49 -4.55 -15.06
C LEU A 748 17.79 -3.83 -15.43
N GLU A 749 18.94 -4.34 -14.97
CA GLU A 749 20.28 -3.73 -15.05
C GLU A 749 20.34 -2.27 -14.54
N PHE A 750 21.30 -1.97 -13.67
CA PHE A 750 21.50 -0.60 -13.20
C PHE A 750 22.03 0.31 -14.32
N MET A 751 21.70 1.60 -14.24
CA MET A 751 22.57 2.61 -14.82
C MET A 751 23.92 2.48 -14.11
N VAL A 752 24.99 2.11 -14.84
CA VAL A 752 26.34 2.01 -14.27
C VAL A 752 26.70 3.38 -13.73
N LEU A 753 26.52 3.57 -12.42
CA LEU A 753 27.05 4.73 -11.73
C LEU A 753 28.57 4.58 -11.73
N THR A 754 29.26 5.43 -12.47
CA THR A 754 30.72 5.51 -12.35
C THR A 754 31.06 5.93 -10.93
N LEU A 755 32.24 5.54 -10.41
CA LEU A 755 32.69 5.96 -9.08
C LEU A 755 32.64 7.50 -8.91
N GLU A 756 32.73 8.25 -10.02
CA GLU A 756 32.54 9.70 -10.09
C GLU A 756 31.11 10.17 -9.78
N GLN A 757 30.09 9.39 -10.12
CA GLN A 757 28.68 9.73 -9.84
C GLN A 757 28.30 9.44 -8.38
N VAL A 758 28.90 8.44 -7.74
CA VAL A 758 28.74 8.18 -6.29
C VAL A 758 29.35 9.31 -5.44
N VAL A 759 30.36 10.01 -5.96
CA VAL A 759 31.00 11.15 -5.29
C VAL A 759 30.25 12.47 -5.53
N ARG A 760 29.34 12.54 -6.51
CA ARG A 760 28.54 13.75 -6.80
C ARG A 760 27.18 13.83 -6.08
N ILE A 761 26.73 12.76 -5.43
CA ILE A 761 25.51 12.75 -4.62
C ILE A 761 25.86 13.12 -3.17
N ASP A 762 26.48 14.29 -2.94
CA ASP A 762 26.48 14.95 -1.61
C ASP A 762 27.00 16.41 -1.64
N GLU A 763 26.79 17.16 -2.73
CA GLU A 763 27.14 18.60 -2.74
C GLU A 763 25.97 19.51 -2.33
N GLN A 764 24.76 18.97 -2.11
CA GLN A 764 23.56 19.76 -1.81
C GLN A 764 23.04 19.64 -0.37
N THR A 765 23.66 18.82 0.48
CA THR A 765 23.14 18.53 1.84
C THR A 765 23.95 19.18 2.98
N PHE A 766 25.00 19.96 2.67
CA PHE A 766 25.90 20.50 3.71
C PHE A 766 26.23 22.00 3.56
N ALA A 767 25.23 22.85 3.28
CA ALA A 767 25.44 24.30 3.16
C ALA A 767 25.16 25.14 4.42
N ASP A 768 24.63 24.58 5.52
CA ASP A 768 24.18 25.39 6.68
C ASP A 768 24.76 24.97 8.04
N THR A 769 26.10 25.02 8.19
CA THR A 769 26.71 25.08 9.53
C THR A 769 27.82 26.14 9.61
N GLU A 770 27.68 26.99 10.62
CA GLU A 770 28.45 28.20 10.95
C GLU A 770 29.84 27.88 11.58
N PRO A 771 30.73 28.88 11.81
CA PRO A 771 32.04 28.94 11.19
C PRO A 771 33.15 28.61 12.20
N ASN A 772 33.73 27.42 12.09
CA ASN A 772 35.09 27.18 12.58
C ASN A 772 35.63 25.91 11.91
N VAL A 773 36.11 26.05 10.68
CA VAL A 773 37.26 25.35 10.09
C VAL A 773 37.47 25.96 8.69
N TYR A 774 38.59 26.65 8.51
CA TYR A 774 39.00 27.14 7.20
C TYR A 774 39.45 25.96 6.32
N ILE A 775 38.77 25.84 5.18
CA ILE A 775 39.07 24.98 4.04
C ILE A 775 40.24 25.59 3.24
N ILE A 776 41.16 24.76 2.76
CA ILE A 776 41.84 25.00 1.50
C ILE A 776 41.66 23.77 0.61
N PHE A 777 40.76 23.88 -0.36
CA PHE A 777 40.87 23.23 -1.66
C PHE A 777 41.39 24.30 -2.63
N PRO A 778 42.35 23.96 -3.52
CA PRO A 778 41.94 23.43 -4.82
C PRO A 778 42.87 22.37 -5.43
N VAL A 779 42.24 21.40 -6.12
CA VAL A 779 42.61 20.86 -7.45
C VAL A 779 43.74 19.80 -7.57
N LEU A 780 43.35 18.68 -8.24
CA LEU A 780 44.11 17.69 -9.05
C LEU A 780 44.88 16.52 -8.38
N PHE A 781 44.65 15.33 -8.96
CA PHE A 781 45.34 14.03 -8.90
C PHE A 781 44.88 12.95 -7.89
N PHE A 782 44.61 11.77 -8.45
CA PHE A 782 44.25 10.48 -7.85
C PHE A 782 44.89 10.17 -6.47
N HIS A 783 44.09 9.75 -5.46
CA HIS A 783 44.58 8.85 -4.40
C HIS A 783 43.45 8.06 -3.66
N PRO A 784 43.72 6.86 -3.08
CA PRO A 784 42.73 5.93 -2.48
C PRO A 784 42.26 6.08 -1.00
N PRO A 785 42.59 7.10 -0.19
CA PRO A 785 42.36 7.05 1.25
C PRO A 785 40.88 7.24 1.68
N PHE A 786 39.97 7.58 0.77
CA PHE A 786 38.57 7.87 1.12
C PHE A 786 37.76 6.64 1.56
N LEU A 787 38.08 5.45 1.02
CA LEU A 787 37.44 4.19 1.45
C LEU A 787 37.90 3.78 2.87
N LEU A 788 39.13 4.17 3.24
CA LEU A 788 39.77 3.87 4.52
C LEU A 788 39.18 4.69 5.67
N GLU A 789 38.88 5.98 5.47
CA GLU A 789 38.24 6.81 6.50
C GLU A 789 36.82 6.32 6.82
N LEU A 790 36.04 5.91 5.81
CA LEU A 790 34.69 5.39 6.00
C LEU A 790 34.69 4.08 6.80
N LEU A 791 35.59 3.14 6.48
CA LEU A 791 35.75 1.86 7.19
C LEU A 791 36.34 2.05 8.59
N PHE A 792 37.28 2.99 8.78
CA PHE A 792 37.84 3.30 10.09
C PHE A 792 36.80 3.89 11.04
N LEU A 793 35.97 4.83 10.57
CA LEU A 793 34.81 5.38 11.29
C LEU A 793 33.72 4.32 11.57
N PHE A 794 33.59 3.32 10.68
CA PHE A 794 32.63 2.23 10.81
C PHE A 794 32.91 1.34 12.04
N PHE A 795 34.18 0.96 12.26
CA PHE A 795 34.57 0.00 13.31
C PHE A 795 35.02 0.62 14.65
N THR A 796 35.61 1.82 14.66
CA THR A 796 36.02 2.47 15.92
C THR A 796 34.82 2.95 16.75
N ARG A 797 33.74 3.42 16.12
CA ARG A 797 32.54 3.92 16.84
C ARG A 797 31.60 2.81 17.33
N ALA A 798 31.63 1.61 16.75
CA ALA A 798 30.88 0.45 17.26
C ALA A 798 31.34 0.05 18.67
N ARG A 799 32.65 0.17 18.94
CA ARG A 799 33.24 -0.04 20.26
C ARG A 799 32.78 1.02 21.27
N GLN A 800 32.66 2.27 20.84
CA GLN A 800 32.26 3.38 21.72
C GLN A 800 30.79 3.33 22.14
N VAL A 801 29.88 2.87 21.25
CA VAL A 801 28.44 2.75 21.58
C VAL A 801 28.18 1.60 22.56
N ILE A 802 28.89 0.47 22.44
CA ILE A 802 28.79 -0.64 23.40
C ILE A 802 29.36 -0.23 24.77
N ILE A 803 30.45 0.55 24.78
CA ILE A 803 31.03 1.12 26.01
C ILE A 803 30.08 2.17 26.63
N ASN A 804 29.46 3.02 25.82
CA ASN A 804 28.54 4.06 26.32
C ASN A 804 27.20 3.48 26.82
N LEU A 805 26.69 2.40 26.21
CA LEU A 805 25.52 1.65 26.70
C LEU A 805 25.81 0.91 28.03
N TRP A 806 27.07 0.58 28.29
CA TRP A 806 27.49 0.02 29.58
C TRP A 806 27.63 1.12 30.65
N LEU A 807 28.19 2.28 30.29
CA LEU A 807 28.38 3.43 31.18
C LEU A 807 27.08 4.16 31.57
N SER A 808 26.01 4.07 30.78
CA SER A 808 24.72 4.72 31.08
C SER A 808 23.80 3.92 32.02
N SER A 809 24.21 2.71 32.47
CA SER A 809 23.39 1.82 33.31
C SER A 809 23.78 1.78 34.79
N SER A 810 24.66 2.65 35.26
CA SER A 810 25.10 2.69 36.66
C SER A 810 24.56 3.93 37.38
N ALA A 811 23.46 3.79 38.12
CA ALA A 811 23.00 4.78 39.09
C ALA A 811 23.93 4.83 40.32
N PRO A 812 24.10 5.99 41.00
CA PRO A 812 25.13 6.18 42.01
C PRO A 812 24.72 5.65 43.40
N PHE A 813 25.63 4.94 44.08
CA PHE A 813 25.57 4.66 45.52
C PHE A 813 26.42 5.67 46.32
N PRO A 814 26.08 5.97 47.59
CA PRO A 814 26.60 7.10 48.36
C PRO A 814 28.00 6.84 48.98
N PRO A 815 28.67 7.86 49.54
CA PRO A 815 30.13 7.90 49.66
C PRO A 815 30.62 7.21 50.93
N ASN A 816 31.81 6.59 50.86
CA ASN A 816 32.61 6.41 52.06
C ASN A 816 34.12 6.51 51.78
N ASN A 817 34.79 7.23 52.67
CA ASN A 817 36.18 7.65 52.63
C ASN A 817 37.17 6.48 52.74
N ASN A 818 38.19 6.47 51.87
CA ASN A 818 39.62 6.42 52.22
C ASN A 818 40.47 6.15 50.96
N SER A 819 41.41 7.06 50.67
CA SER A 819 42.50 6.93 49.69
C SER A 819 43.68 6.13 50.31
N PRO A 820 44.74 5.69 49.57
CA PRO A 820 45.17 6.16 48.25
C PRO A 820 45.60 5.11 47.20
N SER A 821 45.54 5.57 45.95
CA SER A 821 46.25 5.15 44.73
C SER A 821 47.07 3.86 44.73
N THR A 822 46.69 2.91 43.87
CA THR A 822 47.64 2.11 43.08
C THR A 822 46.97 1.59 41.81
N THR A 823 47.69 1.72 40.71
CA THR A 823 47.38 1.33 39.34
C THR A 823 47.04 -0.16 39.20
N LEU A 824 45.88 -0.48 38.62
CA LEU A 824 45.47 -1.83 38.23
C LEU A 824 45.54 -1.97 36.69
N PRO A 825 46.28 -2.95 36.15
CA PRO A 825 46.34 -3.22 34.71
C PRO A 825 45.11 -4.03 34.29
N VAL A 826 44.35 -3.53 33.30
CA VAL A 826 43.24 -4.28 32.71
C VAL A 826 43.73 -5.05 31.49
N HIS A 827 44.01 -6.35 31.69
CA HIS A 827 43.98 -7.35 30.62
C HIS A 827 42.53 -7.66 30.27
N LEU A 828 42.12 -7.38 29.02
CA LEU A 828 40.84 -7.82 28.45
C LEU A 828 41.11 -8.85 27.35
N THR A 829 40.96 -10.13 27.70
CA THR A 829 40.73 -11.22 26.73
C THR A 829 39.22 -11.39 26.53
N THR A 830 38.77 -11.17 25.29
CA THR A 830 37.37 -11.35 24.87
C THR A 830 36.97 -12.82 24.86
N THR A 831 36.26 -13.26 25.90
CA THR A 831 35.49 -14.51 25.88
C THR A 831 34.09 -14.25 26.43
N SER A 832 33.09 -14.51 25.58
CA SER A 832 31.66 -14.70 25.89
C SER A 832 30.89 -13.59 26.62
N LEU A 833 30.22 -12.72 25.85
CA LEU A 833 28.97 -12.08 26.29
C LEU A 833 27.80 -13.05 26.03
N LYS A 834 27.30 -13.71 27.09
CA LYS A 834 25.95 -14.29 27.11
C LYS A 834 25.03 -13.26 27.75
N ILE A 835 24.44 -12.38 26.93
CA ILE A 835 23.23 -11.66 27.36
C ILE A 835 22.07 -12.63 27.13
N ALA A 836 21.28 -12.91 28.17
CA ALA A 836 20.09 -13.74 28.04
C ALA A 836 19.06 -13.01 27.15
N PRO A 837 18.51 -13.64 26.09
CA PRO A 837 17.50 -13.02 25.22
C PRO A 837 16.24 -12.52 25.96
N SER A 838 16.03 -12.96 27.20
CA SER A 838 14.88 -12.64 28.05
C SER A 838 14.87 -11.23 28.66
N MET A 839 15.90 -10.41 28.44
CA MET A 839 16.01 -9.05 29.02
C MET A 839 15.95 -7.91 27.98
N LEU A 840 15.75 -8.23 26.69
CA LEU A 840 15.61 -7.24 25.62
C LEU A 840 14.20 -7.34 25.01
N PRO A 841 13.55 -6.22 24.62
CA PRO A 841 12.31 -6.27 23.86
C PRO A 841 12.48 -7.17 22.62
N GLY A 842 11.51 -8.03 22.30
CA GLY A 842 11.63 -9.00 21.21
C GLY A 842 12.04 -8.37 19.86
N LYS A 843 11.55 -7.16 19.58
CA LYS A 843 11.95 -6.36 18.39
C LYS A 843 13.46 -6.04 18.35
N LEU A 844 14.07 -5.76 19.50
CA LEU A 844 15.49 -5.43 19.61
C LEU A 844 16.36 -6.68 19.42
N VAL A 845 15.91 -7.84 19.92
CA VAL A 845 16.59 -9.12 19.75
C VAL A 845 16.63 -9.51 18.26
N VAL A 846 15.50 -9.38 17.56
CA VAL A 846 15.39 -9.65 16.12
C VAL A 846 16.26 -8.67 15.31
N ALA A 847 16.21 -7.38 15.65
CA ALA A 847 17.04 -6.36 15.00
C ALA A 847 18.55 -6.64 15.18
N LEU A 848 18.98 -7.01 16.39
CA LEU A 848 20.37 -7.33 16.71
C LEU A 848 20.85 -8.62 16.02
N GLN A 849 20.00 -9.65 15.99
CA GLN A 849 20.32 -10.92 15.33
C GLN A 849 20.55 -10.71 13.83
N ARG A 850 19.67 -9.96 13.17
CA ARG A 850 19.78 -9.70 11.74
C ARG A 850 20.88 -8.68 11.42
N TYR A 851 21.16 -7.71 12.30
CA TYR A 851 22.37 -6.85 12.20
C TYR A 851 23.66 -7.70 12.20
N LYS A 852 23.72 -8.72 13.06
CA LYS A 852 24.86 -9.63 13.15
C LYS A 852 24.98 -10.53 11.92
N GLU A 853 23.86 -11.02 11.40
CA GLU A 853 23.82 -11.81 10.14
C GLU A 853 24.31 -10.98 8.95
N ASP A 854 23.77 -9.77 8.75
CA ASP A 854 24.19 -8.88 7.67
C ASP A 854 25.69 -8.51 7.79
N THR A 855 26.19 -8.23 9.00
CA THR A 855 27.62 -7.96 9.24
C THR A 855 28.51 -9.16 8.91
N ASN A 856 28.06 -10.38 9.22
CA ASN A 856 28.78 -11.61 8.87
C ASN A 856 28.81 -11.85 7.36
N SER A 857 27.74 -11.50 6.64
CA SER A 857 27.68 -11.61 5.18
C SER A 857 28.67 -10.64 4.52
N VAL A 858 28.76 -9.40 5.00
CA VAL A 858 29.77 -8.42 4.56
C VAL A 858 31.18 -8.94 4.82
N ALA A 859 31.43 -9.48 6.02
CA ALA A 859 32.71 -10.07 6.40
C ALA A 859 33.12 -11.24 5.50
N ALA A 860 32.19 -12.16 5.22
CA ALA A 860 32.43 -13.34 4.40
C ALA A 860 32.74 -12.97 2.94
N TRP A 861 32.03 -11.98 2.38
CA TRP A 861 32.30 -11.49 1.04
C TRP A 861 33.71 -10.87 0.94
N LEU A 862 34.08 -9.98 1.87
CA LEU A 862 35.42 -9.37 1.91
C LEU A 862 36.53 -10.44 1.98
N ALA A 863 36.35 -11.44 2.85
CA ALA A 863 37.31 -12.53 3.00
C ALA A 863 37.45 -13.38 1.72
N SER A 864 36.32 -13.68 1.08
CA SER A 864 36.29 -14.47 -0.16
C SER A 864 36.92 -13.70 -1.32
N THR A 865 36.58 -12.42 -1.47
CA THR A 865 37.11 -11.54 -2.52
C THR A 865 38.62 -11.36 -2.35
N ALA A 866 39.11 -11.08 -1.14
CA ALA A 866 40.55 -10.95 -0.91
C ALA A 866 41.33 -12.23 -1.24
N LYS A 867 40.79 -13.39 -0.85
CA LYS A 867 41.38 -14.70 -1.18
C LYS A 867 41.43 -14.93 -2.69
N HIS A 868 40.37 -14.57 -3.41
CA HIS A 868 40.30 -14.69 -4.87
C HIS A 868 41.41 -13.88 -5.56
N TYR A 869 41.76 -12.72 -5.01
CA TYR A 869 42.82 -11.84 -5.51
C TYR A 869 44.19 -12.05 -4.84
N GLY A 870 44.40 -13.20 -4.19
CA GLY A 870 45.74 -13.61 -3.75
C GLY A 870 46.20 -13.12 -2.37
N TYR A 871 45.30 -12.53 -1.57
CA TYR A 871 45.61 -12.12 -0.20
C TYR A 871 45.91 -13.35 0.67
N LYS A 872 47.18 -13.50 1.11
CA LYS A 872 47.57 -14.53 2.08
C LYS A 872 47.20 -14.06 3.48
N SER A 873 46.02 -14.45 3.97
CA SER A 873 45.74 -14.30 5.40
C SER A 873 46.72 -15.16 6.20
N GLN A 874 47.20 -14.66 7.33
CA GLN A 874 47.72 -15.55 8.37
C GLN A 874 46.53 -16.35 8.91
N ALA A 875 46.16 -17.42 8.22
CA ALA A 875 45.25 -18.39 8.77
C ALA A 875 45.91 -19.00 10.01
N ALA A 876 45.44 -18.63 11.20
CA ALA A 876 45.65 -19.42 12.39
C ALA A 876 45.00 -20.78 12.13
N GLY A 877 45.78 -21.73 11.63
CA GLY A 877 45.34 -23.11 11.46
C GLY A 877 45.00 -23.74 12.81
N PRO A 878 44.26 -24.87 12.84
CA PRO A 878 43.79 -25.48 14.09
C PRO A 878 44.89 -26.01 15.03
N ASN A 879 46.17 -25.92 14.65
CA ASN A 879 47.31 -26.53 15.34
C ASN A 879 48.45 -25.54 15.62
N ALA A 880 48.18 -24.44 16.32
CA ALA A 880 49.21 -23.62 16.95
C ALA A 880 49.28 -23.92 18.46
N LYS A 881 49.70 -25.13 18.80
CA LYS A 881 50.31 -25.44 20.10
C LYS A 881 51.79 -25.64 19.80
N ASP A 882 52.62 -24.69 20.23
CA ASP A 882 54.04 -24.82 20.57
C ASP A 882 54.80 -23.53 20.24
N ALA A 883 54.68 -22.53 21.12
CA ALA A 883 55.78 -21.63 21.45
C ALA A 883 55.48 -20.86 22.75
N GLN A 884 56.33 -21.10 23.74
CA GLN A 884 56.50 -20.39 25.02
C GLN A 884 55.58 -20.73 26.20
N GLN A 885 56.12 -21.69 26.96
CA GLN A 885 55.83 -22.10 28.32
C GLN A 885 56.60 -21.24 29.36
N LYS A 886 56.09 -21.25 30.60
CA LYS A 886 56.64 -20.83 31.92
C LYS A 886 56.09 -19.48 32.42
N THR A 887 55.23 -19.40 33.44
CA THR A 887 55.39 -19.97 34.79
C THR A 887 54.05 -20.20 35.53
N SER A 888 54.12 -21.04 36.58
CA SER A 888 53.13 -21.71 37.46
C SER A 888 51.94 -20.89 38.02
N GLY A 889 50.80 -21.47 38.46
CA GLY A 889 50.41 -22.88 38.59
C GLY A 889 49.04 -23.13 39.27
N ARG A 890 48.56 -24.39 39.14
CA ARG A 890 47.77 -25.25 40.08
C ARG A 890 46.32 -24.81 40.46
N LEU A 891 45.24 -25.61 40.41
CA LEU A 891 44.84 -26.93 39.89
C LEU A 891 43.32 -27.13 40.14
N LYS A 892 42.70 -28.06 39.38
CA LYS A 892 41.46 -28.85 39.65
C LYS A 892 40.11 -28.10 39.46
N GLY A 893 39.08 -28.65 38.82
CA GLY A 893 38.82 -30.01 38.34
C GLY A 893 37.35 -30.34 38.59
N LYS A 894 36.44 -30.03 37.65
CA LYS A 894 35.04 -30.51 37.64
C LYS A 894 34.31 -30.16 36.33
N ALA A 895 34.77 -30.69 35.19
CA ALA A 895 34.02 -30.58 33.92
C ALA A 895 34.36 -31.70 32.90
N LEU A 896 34.88 -32.84 33.38
CA LEU A 896 35.31 -33.95 32.51
C LEU A 896 34.43 -35.20 32.67
N LYS A 897 33.18 -35.06 33.11
CA LYS A 897 32.29 -36.20 33.36
C LYS A 897 30.87 -36.12 32.81
N GLU A 898 30.52 -35.09 32.04
CA GLU A 898 29.15 -34.96 31.48
C GLU A 898 29.10 -34.91 29.94
N ALA A 899 30.24 -35.00 29.24
CA ALA A 899 30.28 -34.98 27.76
C ALA A 899 30.42 -36.39 27.12
N LYS A 900 30.06 -37.46 27.83
CA LYS A 900 30.06 -38.84 27.30
C LYS A 900 28.68 -39.47 27.47
N SER A 901 27.72 -39.03 26.67
CA SER A 901 26.52 -39.81 26.37
C SER A 901 25.90 -39.37 25.05
N GLN A 902 25.85 -40.32 24.10
CA GLN A 902 25.00 -40.41 22.89
C GLN A 902 25.58 -39.90 21.54
N PRO A 903 25.25 -40.57 20.42
CA PRO A 903 26.26 -41.11 19.50
C PRO A 903 26.30 -40.51 18.07
N ASN A 904 27.36 -40.89 17.34
CA ASN A 904 27.76 -40.52 15.99
C ASN A 904 26.64 -40.38 14.94
N GLY A 905 26.58 -39.21 14.31
CA GLY A 905 25.93 -38.94 13.02
C GLY A 905 26.95 -38.49 11.97
N THR A 906 26.72 -38.93 10.75
CA THR A 906 27.54 -38.89 9.52
C THR A 906 28.16 -37.53 9.16
N LYS A 907 29.43 -37.55 8.76
CA LYS A 907 30.15 -36.43 8.14
C LYS A 907 29.60 -36.19 6.73
N ASN A 908 29.03 -35.00 6.48
CA ASN A 908 28.88 -34.42 5.14
C ASN A 908 28.97 -32.89 5.22
N GLY A 909 29.79 -32.29 4.34
CA GLY A 909 29.76 -30.88 3.95
C GLY A 909 30.40 -29.85 4.90
N THR A 910 31.72 -29.72 4.87
CA THR A 910 32.42 -28.59 5.51
C THR A 910 32.20 -27.28 4.73
N GLY A 911 31.25 -26.45 5.16
CA GLY A 911 31.33 -25.01 4.89
C GLY A 911 32.53 -24.43 5.65
N GLN A 912 33.54 -23.92 4.95
CA GLN A 912 34.68 -23.27 5.60
C GLN A 912 34.19 -22.05 6.39
N LYS A 913 34.21 -22.13 7.73
CA LYS A 913 34.10 -20.95 8.59
C LYS A 913 35.41 -20.19 8.54
N TYR A 914 35.40 -19.01 7.93
CA TYR A 914 36.52 -18.09 7.96
C TYR A 914 36.42 -17.22 9.22
N ILE A 915 37.44 -17.27 10.07
CA ILE A 915 37.60 -16.33 11.18
C ILE A 915 38.64 -15.32 10.71
N VAL A 916 38.20 -14.10 10.38
CA VAL A 916 39.09 -12.98 10.06
C VAL A 916 39.28 -12.17 11.33
N GLY A 917 40.53 -11.97 11.76
CA GLY A 917 40.83 -11.11 12.88
C GLY A 917 40.48 -9.66 12.54
N LEU A 918 39.97 -8.89 13.50
CA LEU A 918 39.61 -7.47 13.30
C LEU A 918 40.79 -6.63 12.77
N ASN A 919 42.03 -7.06 13.09
CA ASN A 919 43.27 -6.44 12.65
C ASN A 919 43.64 -6.75 11.19
N ASP A 920 43.04 -7.77 10.57
CA ASP A 920 43.31 -8.17 9.19
C ASP A 920 42.35 -7.51 8.19
N TYR A 921 41.30 -6.84 8.67
CA TYR A 921 40.28 -6.21 7.80
C TYR A 921 40.82 -5.07 6.94
N VAL A 922 41.59 -4.16 7.56
CA VAL A 922 42.12 -2.98 6.87
C VAL A 922 43.16 -3.39 5.82
N PRO A 923 44.17 -4.23 6.14
CA PRO A 923 45.13 -4.71 5.14
C PRO A 923 44.48 -5.53 4.01
N MET A 924 43.39 -6.25 4.30
CA MET A 924 42.64 -7.03 3.31
C MET A 924 41.82 -6.15 2.36
N ALA A 925 41.16 -5.11 2.88
CA ALA A 925 40.46 -4.11 2.07
C ALA A 925 41.43 -3.30 1.20
N GLU A 926 42.62 -2.99 1.73
CA GLU A 926 43.70 -2.35 0.97
C GLU A 926 44.21 -3.23 -0.19
N ASP A 927 44.34 -4.53 0.02
CA ASP A 927 44.80 -5.45 -1.04
C ASP A 927 43.74 -5.58 -2.16
N ILE A 928 42.47 -5.71 -1.80
CA ILE A 928 41.34 -5.67 -2.76
C ILE A 928 41.37 -4.36 -3.56
N ALA A 929 41.49 -3.21 -2.90
CA ALA A 929 41.48 -1.90 -3.57
C ALA A 929 42.69 -1.67 -4.50
N ARG A 930 43.81 -2.37 -4.30
CA ARG A 930 45.00 -2.32 -5.17
C ARG A 930 44.82 -3.10 -6.48
N HIS A 931 43.89 -4.05 -6.55
CA HIS A 931 43.60 -4.81 -7.76
C HIS A 931 42.72 -3.98 -8.72
N ARG A 932 43.35 -3.12 -9.52
CA ARG A 932 42.66 -2.28 -10.52
C ARG A 932 42.27 -3.00 -11.82
N LYS A 933 42.81 -4.21 -12.09
CA LYS A 933 42.48 -5.03 -13.27
C LYS A 933 42.63 -6.52 -12.97
N PRO A 934 41.64 -7.37 -13.31
CA PRO A 934 40.30 -7.01 -13.80
C PRO A 934 39.49 -6.30 -12.70
N THR A 935 38.50 -5.50 -13.11
CA THR A 935 37.56 -4.79 -12.23
C THR A 935 36.91 -5.80 -11.27
N ILE A 936 36.87 -5.50 -9.97
CA ILE A 936 36.22 -6.37 -8.99
C ILE A 936 34.70 -6.19 -9.10
N PRO A 937 33.93 -7.21 -9.51
CA PRO A 937 32.48 -7.12 -9.49
C PRO A 937 32.01 -7.15 -8.04
N VAL A 938 31.35 -6.09 -7.58
CA VAL A 938 30.71 -6.05 -6.26
C VAL A 938 29.25 -6.48 -6.44
N PRO A 939 28.81 -7.62 -5.88
CA PRO A 939 27.42 -8.06 -5.97
C PRO A 939 26.49 -7.05 -5.29
N MET A 940 25.33 -6.78 -5.89
CA MET A 940 24.35 -5.85 -5.29
C MET A 940 23.79 -6.37 -3.96
N SER A 941 23.83 -7.69 -3.72
CA SER A 941 23.55 -8.29 -2.42
C SER A 941 24.52 -7.78 -1.32
N PHE A 942 25.77 -7.47 -1.66
CA PHE A 942 26.72 -6.87 -0.72
C PHE A 942 26.38 -5.40 -0.42
N VAL A 943 26.04 -4.63 -1.45
CA VAL A 943 25.65 -3.21 -1.32
C VAL A 943 24.34 -3.07 -0.53
N SER A 944 23.34 -3.89 -0.83
CA SER A 944 22.06 -3.91 -0.09
C SER A 944 22.26 -4.34 1.36
N THR A 945 23.11 -5.34 1.61
CA THR A 945 23.48 -5.76 2.96
C THR A 945 24.16 -4.61 3.73
N ILE A 946 25.08 -3.86 3.12
CA ILE A 946 25.70 -2.68 3.73
C ILE A 946 24.66 -1.61 4.07
N ASN A 947 23.77 -1.29 3.13
CA ASN A 947 22.72 -0.29 3.36
C ASN A 947 21.78 -0.70 4.50
N ARG A 948 21.40 -1.98 4.58
CA ARG A 948 20.62 -2.51 5.72
C ARG A 948 21.38 -2.39 7.04
N VAL A 949 22.69 -2.64 7.04
CA VAL A 949 23.54 -2.46 8.24
C VAL A 949 23.58 -0.99 8.66
N ILE A 950 23.68 -0.07 7.71
CA ILE A 950 23.66 1.38 7.94
C ILE A 950 22.30 1.81 8.51
N ASP A 951 21.20 1.46 7.84
CA ASP A 951 19.85 1.83 8.26
C ASP A 951 19.50 1.29 9.65
N ARG A 952 19.84 0.02 9.94
CA ARG A 952 19.63 -0.59 11.26
C ARG A 952 20.48 0.06 12.34
N ARG A 953 21.70 0.48 12.00
CA ARG A 953 22.57 1.25 12.91
C ARG A 953 21.96 2.62 13.23
N SER A 954 21.37 3.29 12.24
CA SER A 954 20.64 4.54 12.43
C SER A 954 19.43 4.36 13.35
N SER A 955 18.72 3.25 13.23
CA SER A 955 17.58 2.93 14.12
C SER A 955 17.95 2.51 15.55
N PHE A 956 19.22 2.16 15.82
CA PHE A 956 19.69 1.97 17.21
C PHE A 956 20.06 3.30 17.89
N ARG A 957 20.15 4.41 17.12
CA ARG A 957 20.41 5.76 17.64
C ARG A 957 19.15 6.54 17.98
N ALA A 958 18.06 6.31 17.24
CA ALA A 958 16.71 6.77 17.58
C ALA A 958 16.15 5.92 18.72
#